data_AF-A0A7V3EL28-F1
#
_entry.id   AF-A0A7V3EL28-F1
#
_cell.length_a   1.000
_cell.length_b   1.000
_cell.length_c   1.000
_cell.angle_alpha   90.00
_cell.angle_beta   90.00
_cell.angle_gamma   90.00
#
_symmetry.space_group_name_H-M   'P 1'
#
loop_
_entity.id
_entity.type
_entity.pdbx_description
1 polymer ?
#
loop_
_entity_poly.entity_id
_entity_poly.type
_entity_poly.pdbx_seq_one_letter_code
_entity_poly.pdbx_strand_id
1 'polypeptide(L)'
;SMKTELVVLLQAALCVCPTSAADRAESECEAASVLWYTAPATDWQKQALPIGNGRIGAMLFGGVVRERIALNEETVWSGARIDWNREEAAKNLPKIRELLLAGRNAEAEALVNQTFTCKGGGSRGGAQGPWGCYQELGNLHLAWDVGIEPLPLNEWQCTSIAPLETDPQKQSQEVSRKVADAIKVETDASAWADYLLSDGKAVRGARELQPGDRVVLRHRVTLSREQLELLGVLRIDPAARNGQVYVNGKEAGALPGWQASGHDRFAGDVSRLLVPGENVIAIYCSNYRRQGQLPVSVSLDPREDAQEYRRSLDLRTAIATVTYKRAGTIYTREAFASAPDQVLVFRFTADRPAALSFAASLTRLTGAETRSDGPNGLLMTGQTRSGVEDKDGLTYAARVRAIHRGGQVSAAGNMLRVHAADEVLLLVAAATDYRGFAGRQTEDPLQATADDLAKAEKKPYADLCAAHVADHRSYYDRVSLELNDGSVESRRAAALPTNDRHAALAKGGADPALAALYFNFGRYLLIGSSRPGNMPANLQGIWAEGIQTPWNCDYHLDINVQMNYWPAEVAGLGDCHTPLFKLIESLQQPGAETARAYYRANGWVAHVITNVWGFTAPGEQAAWGATSSGSAWLCAHLWEHYAYHRDREYLKWAYPIMKGAAEFFLDMLIVDPKTGWLVTAPSNSPENAFRTADGQTARVCMGPTMDMQILRELFGNCMAASEALGIDADFRARLARTRAQLAPTRIGKHGQIMEWLEDYDEVEPQHRHVSHLYGLHPYGEITPEGTPELARAARVTLERRGDRSTGWSMAWKANFWARLQDGNHAHKLLCMLIAGGGQNLLCQHAPFQIDGNFGGTAAIAEMLLQSHNGVLRLLPALPHAWPTGRLGKFRARGGFEVDVAWANGELVRATIRNRASESGTCAVQYREVRKDLKVAQGTTVEITLEDFRK
;
A
#
# COMPACT_ATOMS: atom_id res chain seq x y z
N SER A 1 -55.84 -29.82 -26.74
CA SER A 1 -55.10 -29.03 -27.75
C SER A 1 -54.01 -28.18 -27.09
N MET A 2 -53.03 -28.84 -26.47
CA MET A 2 -51.90 -28.21 -25.78
C MET A 2 -50.67 -29.02 -26.14
N LYS A 3 -49.98 -28.67 -27.24
CA LYS A 3 -48.69 -29.27 -27.63
C LYS A 3 -48.04 -28.49 -28.80
N THR A 4 -47.79 -27.19 -28.67
CA THR A 4 -46.94 -26.49 -29.67
C THR A 4 -46.17 -25.23 -29.21
N GLU A 5 -46.00 -24.92 -27.91
CA GLU A 5 -45.25 -23.71 -27.51
C GLU A 5 -44.00 -23.94 -26.64
N LEU A 6 -43.60 -25.19 -26.37
CA LEU A 6 -42.47 -25.48 -25.46
C LEU A 6 -41.13 -25.83 -26.15
N VAL A 7 -40.98 -25.60 -27.46
CA VAL A 7 -39.77 -26.03 -28.21
C VAL A 7 -38.94 -24.86 -28.76
N VAL A 8 -39.42 -23.61 -28.73
CA VAL A 8 -38.67 -22.46 -29.30
C VAL A 8 -37.84 -21.69 -28.24
N LEU A 9 -38.07 -21.90 -26.95
CA LEU A 9 -37.37 -21.16 -25.88
C LEU A 9 -36.14 -21.88 -25.27
N LEU A 10 -35.79 -23.08 -25.72
CA LEU A 10 -34.66 -23.87 -25.18
C LEU A 10 -33.44 -23.96 -26.11
N GLN A 11 -33.45 -23.30 -27.28
CA GLN A 11 -32.30 -23.27 -28.20
C GLN A 11 -31.57 -21.92 -28.27
N ALA A 12 -32.04 -20.87 -27.60
CA ALA A 12 -31.34 -19.57 -27.54
C ALA A 12 -30.34 -19.44 -26.36
N ALA A 13 -30.20 -20.47 -25.50
CA ALA A 13 -29.33 -20.44 -24.32
C ALA A 13 -28.14 -21.42 -24.38
N LEU A 14 -27.87 -22.05 -25.52
CA LEU A 14 -26.83 -23.10 -25.65
C LEU A 14 -25.97 -22.99 -26.92
N CYS A 15 -25.79 -21.79 -27.47
CA CYS A 15 -24.64 -21.50 -28.35
C CYS A 15 -23.52 -20.85 -27.54
N VAL A 16 -22.96 -21.60 -26.59
CA VAL A 16 -21.58 -21.36 -26.17
C VAL A 16 -20.73 -21.93 -27.30
N CYS A 17 -20.32 -21.07 -28.25
CA CYS A 17 -19.25 -21.42 -29.18
C CYS A 17 -18.09 -22.00 -28.36
N PRO A 18 -17.42 -23.08 -28.82
CA PRO A 18 -16.16 -23.46 -28.22
C PRO A 18 -15.21 -22.26 -28.39
N THR A 19 -14.94 -21.55 -27.30
CA THR A 19 -13.99 -20.44 -27.26
C THR A 19 -12.68 -20.92 -27.87
N SER A 20 -12.15 -20.17 -28.83
CA SER A 20 -10.89 -20.51 -29.47
C SER A 20 -9.77 -20.54 -28.43
N ALA A 21 -8.66 -21.23 -28.72
CA ALA A 21 -7.50 -21.22 -27.81
C ALA A 21 -6.97 -19.79 -27.56
N ALA A 22 -7.16 -18.88 -28.53
CA ALA A 22 -6.82 -17.46 -28.40
C ALA A 22 -7.78 -16.73 -27.44
N ASP A 23 -9.11 -16.92 -27.57
CA ASP A 23 -10.09 -16.31 -26.65
C ASP A 23 -9.91 -16.80 -25.21
N ARG A 24 -9.51 -18.06 -25.03
CA ARG A 24 -9.17 -18.62 -23.71
C ARG A 24 -7.91 -18.00 -23.13
N ALA A 25 -6.85 -17.87 -23.94
CA ALA A 25 -5.61 -17.24 -23.51
C ALA A 25 -5.80 -15.74 -23.16
N GLU A 26 -6.63 -15.02 -23.91
CA GLU A 26 -6.99 -13.63 -23.62
C GLU A 26 -7.82 -13.50 -22.33
N SER A 27 -8.82 -14.35 -22.13
CA SER A 27 -9.64 -14.36 -20.91
C SER A 27 -8.84 -14.75 -19.65
N GLU A 28 -7.93 -15.73 -19.76
CA GLU A 28 -7.03 -16.12 -18.66
C GLU A 28 -6.01 -15.03 -18.36
N CYS A 29 -5.51 -14.33 -19.39
CA CYS A 29 -4.64 -13.16 -19.22
C CYS A 29 -5.37 -12.02 -18.52
N GLU A 30 -6.62 -11.70 -18.91
CA GLU A 30 -7.44 -10.66 -18.28
C GLU A 30 -7.69 -10.97 -16.80
N ALA A 31 -8.07 -12.22 -16.46
CA ALA A 31 -8.34 -12.63 -15.09
C ALA A 31 -7.13 -12.51 -14.14
N ALA A 32 -5.91 -12.59 -14.66
CA ALA A 32 -4.67 -12.48 -13.90
C ALA A 32 -4.01 -11.09 -13.96
N SER A 33 -4.55 -10.14 -14.73
CA SER A 33 -3.93 -8.83 -14.95
C SER A 33 -4.88 -7.63 -14.91
N VAL A 34 -6.19 -7.82 -14.73
CA VAL A 34 -7.16 -6.71 -14.68
C VAL A 34 -7.96 -6.75 -13.38
N LEU A 35 -7.98 -5.63 -12.66
CA LEU A 35 -8.98 -5.36 -11.63
C LEU A 35 -10.15 -4.64 -12.30
N TRP A 36 -11.39 -5.07 -12.08
CA TRP A 36 -12.56 -4.39 -12.66
C TRP A 36 -13.82 -4.48 -11.80
N TYR A 37 -14.69 -3.49 -11.95
CA TYR A 37 -15.85 -3.25 -11.09
C TYR A 37 -17.01 -2.68 -11.92
N THR A 38 -18.22 -2.88 -11.42
CA THR A 38 -19.48 -2.46 -12.05
C THR A 38 -20.11 -1.24 -11.38
N ALA A 39 -19.42 -0.61 -10.42
CA ALA A 39 -19.87 0.60 -9.75
C ALA A 39 -18.67 1.52 -9.41
N PRO A 40 -18.89 2.85 -9.32
CA PRO A 40 -17.90 3.77 -8.78
C PRO A 40 -17.46 3.42 -7.36
N ALA A 41 -16.25 3.84 -7.00
CA ALA A 41 -15.77 3.76 -5.63
C ALA A 41 -16.45 4.79 -4.74
N THR A 42 -16.69 4.43 -3.49
CA THR A 42 -17.16 5.32 -2.42
C THR A 42 -16.20 5.37 -1.24
N ASP A 43 -15.14 4.55 -1.25
CA ASP A 43 -14.13 4.44 -0.20
C ASP A 43 -12.72 4.46 -0.82
N TRP A 44 -11.89 5.39 -0.35
CA TRP A 44 -10.51 5.58 -0.82
C TRP A 44 -9.64 4.34 -0.58
N GLN A 45 -9.71 3.76 0.62
CA GLN A 45 -8.83 2.65 1.03
C GLN A 45 -9.23 1.33 0.37
N LYS A 46 -10.53 1.13 0.14
CA LYS A 46 -11.08 -0.20 -0.20
C LYS A 46 -11.58 -0.32 -1.62
N GLN A 47 -11.84 0.77 -2.34
CA GLN A 47 -12.51 0.71 -3.64
C GLN A 47 -11.82 1.54 -4.73
N ALA A 48 -11.20 2.67 -4.39
CA ALA A 48 -10.49 3.48 -5.37
C ALA A 48 -9.27 2.74 -5.96
N LEU A 49 -8.93 3.06 -7.21
CA LEU A 49 -7.86 2.40 -7.96
C LEU A 49 -6.57 3.23 -7.98
N PRO A 50 -5.43 2.67 -7.56
CA PRO A 50 -4.15 3.37 -7.58
C PRO A 50 -3.54 3.41 -8.99
N ILE A 51 -3.05 4.57 -9.41
CA ILE A 51 -2.08 4.74 -10.51
C ILE A 51 -0.87 5.52 -10.00
N GLY A 52 0.31 5.25 -10.56
CA GLY A 52 1.53 5.95 -10.15
C GLY A 52 2.71 5.66 -11.07
N ASN A 53 3.64 6.61 -11.15
CA ASN A 53 4.86 6.49 -11.96
C ASN A 53 6.13 6.38 -11.10
N GLY A 54 5.97 6.02 -9.83
CA GLY A 54 7.01 6.01 -8.81
C GLY A 54 7.25 7.35 -8.15
N ARG A 55 6.69 8.47 -8.64
CA ARG A 55 6.86 9.83 -8.07
C ARG A 55 5.54 10.53 -7.83
N ILE A 56 4.72 10.68 -8.86
CA ILE A 56 3.35 11.17 -8.76
C ILE A 56 2.38 10.00 -8.82
N GLY A 57 1.37 10.05 -7.97
CA GLY A 57 0.34 9.03 -7.84
C GLY A 57 -1.05 9.63 -7.81
N ALA A 58 -2.04 8.81 -8.12
CA ALA A 58 -3.43 9.16 -7.95
C ALA A 58 -4.29 7.96 -7.53
N MET A 59 -5.38 8.23 -6.82
CA MET A 59 -6.42 7.26 -6.48
C MET A 59 -7.72 7.67 -7.18
N LEU A 60 -8.24 6.78 -8.03
CA LEU A 60 -9.35 7.05 -8.95
C LEU A 60 -10.65 6.47 -8.42
N PHE A 61 -11.69 7.30 -8.30
CA PHE A 61 -12.98 6.86 -7.78
C PHE A 61 -13.91 6.34 -8.88
N GLY A 62 -13.93 6.98 -10.05
CA GLY A 62 -14.73 6.55 -11.18
C GLY A 62 -16.16 7.10 -11.19
N GLY A 63 -16.47 8.16 -10.44
CA GLY A 63 -17.85 8.69 -10.37
C GLY A 63 -18.36 9.23 -11.71
N VAL A 64 -19.67 9.13 -11.96
CA VAL A 64 -20.31 9.46 -13.25
C VAL A 64 -20.63 10.95 -13.33
N VAL A 65 -21.27 11.50 -12.31
CA VAL A 65 -21.64 12.94 -12.26
C VAL A 65 -20.53 13.75 -11.60
N ARG A 66 -19.90 13.19 -10.57
CA ARG A 66 -18.76 13.81 -9.87
C ARG A 66 -17.62 12.82 -9.77
N GLU A 67 -16.47 13.20 -10.29
CA GLU A 67 -15.24 12.43 -10.14
C GLU A 67 -14.37 13.07 -9.06
N ARG A 68 -13.75 12.22 -8.23
CA ARG A 68 -12.71 12.59 -7.28
C ARG A 68 -11.45 11.83 -7.65
N ILE A 69 -10.38 12.58 -7.88
CA ILE A 69 -9.04 12.03 -8.11
C ILE A 69 -8.17 12.56 -6.98
N ALA A 70 -7.85 11.71 -6.00
CA ALA A 70 -6.90 12.08 -4.94
C ALA A 70 -5.48 12.00 -5.50
N LEU A 71 -4.68 13.04 -5.30
CA LEU A 71 -3.36 13.24 -5.89
C LEU A 71 -2.28 13.16 -4.83
N ASN A 72 -1.14 12.57 -5.22
CA ASN A 72 0.04 12.45 -4.38
C ASN A 72 1.30 12.77 -5.19
N GLU A 73 2.31 13.29 -4.50
CA GLU A 73 3.68 13.42 -4.99
C GLU A 73 4.60 12.97 -3.86
N GLU A 74 5.54 12.08 -4.14
CA GLU A 74 6.34 11.31 -3.17
C GLU A 74 7.11 12.13 -2.14
N THR A 75 7.37 13.41 -2.45
CA THR A 75 8.15 14.35 -1.61
C THR A 75 7.29 15.38 -0.89
N VAL A 76 5.95 15.30 -0.96
CA VAL A 76 5.05 16.16 -0.16
C VAL A 76 5.06 15.68 1.30
N TRP A 77 6.07 16.14 2.03
CA TRP A 77 6.26 15.88 3.46
C TRP A 77 6.25 17.17 4.26
N SER A 78 5.67 17.12 5.45
CA SER A 78 5.98 18.08 6.51
C SER A 78 7.24 17.67 7.27
N GLY A 79 7.61 18.46 8.26
CA GLY A 79 8.77 18.22 9.12
C GLY A 79 10.01 18.91 8.58
N ALA A 80 11.11 18.72 9.30
CA ALA A 80 12.39 19.25 8.89
C ALA A 80 13.52 18.46 9.52
N ARG A 81 14.71 18.54 8.91
CA ARG A 81 15.93 18.06 9.56
C ARG A 81 16.20 18.87 10.83
N ILE A 82 16.25 18.16 11.97
CA ILE A 82 16.71 18.63 13.27
C ILE A 82 17.60 17.55 13.91
N ASP A 83 18.38 17.92 14.92
CA ASP A 83 19.10 16.94 15.72
C ASP A 83 18.16 16.28 16.75
N TRP A 84 17.97 14.97 16.62
CA TRP A 84 17.12 14.15 17.49
C TRP A 84 17.89 13.42 18.58
N ASN A 85 19.21 13.50 18.57
CA ASN A 85 20.05 12.80 19.53
C ASN A 85 20.04 13.48 20.90
N ARG A 86 20.28 12.68 21.94
CA ARG A 86 20.57 13.14 23.30
C ARG A 86 22.05 12.97 23.58
N GLU A 87 22.77 14.08 23.76
CA GLU A 87 24.23 14.07 23.99
C GLU A 87 24.66 13.23 25.21
N GLU A 88 23.78 13.12 26.21
CA GLU A 88 24.10 12.45 27.50
C GLU A 88 23.53 11.04 27.64
N ALA A 89 22.92 10.49 26.58
CA ALA A 89 22.36 9.14 26.63
C ALA A 89 23.43 8.10 26.99
N ALA A 90 24.61 8.17 26.37
CA ALA A 90 25.70 7.23 26.61
C ALA A 90 26.19 7.15 28.07
N LYS A 91 26.01 8.20 28.89
CA LYS A 91 26.37 8.15 30.32
C LYS A 91 25.52 7.16 31.11
N ASN A 92 24.31 6.87 30.63
CA ASN A 92 23.35 5.99 31.30
C ASN A 92 23.49 4.52 30.85
N LEU A 93 24.13 4.26 29.71
CA LEU A 93 24.28 2.91 29.15
C LEU A 93 24.92 1.90 30.12
N PRO A 94 26.00 2.22 30.88
CA PRO A 94 26.56 1.30 31.88
C PRO A 94 25.55 0.89 32.95
N LYS A 95 24.74 1.84 33.45
CA LYS A 95 23.74 1.55 34.48
C LYS A 95 22.57 0.74 33.93
N ILE A 96 22.12 1.02 32.70
CA ILE A 96 21.10 0.23 32.01
C ILE A 96 21.57 -1.23 31.89
N ARG A 97 22.82 -1.44 31.43
CA ARG A 97 23.42 -2.78 31.31
C ARG A 97 23.59 -3.47 32.66
N GLU A 98 24.01 -2.76 33.69
CA GLU A 98 24.10 -3.29 35.07
C GLU A 98 22.74 -3.82 35.55
N LEU A 99 21.66 -3.06 35.35
CA LEU A 99 20.30 -3.45 35.73
C LEU A 99 19.84 -4.69 34.94
N LEU A 100 20.10 -4.73 33.64
CA LEU A 100 19.75 -5.87 32.79
C LEU A 100 20.52 -7.14 33.18
N LEU A 101 21.82 -7.03 33.46
CA LEU A 101 22.66 -8.12 33.95
C LEU A 101 22.18 -8.67 35.31
N ALA A 102 21.62 -7.79 36.15
CA ALA A 102 21.01 -8.17 37.43
C ALA A 102 19.56 -8.71 37.30
N GLY A 103 19.02 -8.83 36.08
CA GLY A 103 17.63 -9.28 35.84
C GLY A 103 16.56 -8.26 36.22
N ARG A 104 16.92 -6.98 36.41
CA ARG A 104 16.02 -5.88 36.79
C ARG A 104 15.49 -5.16 35.55
N ASN A 105 14.86 -5.91 34.64
CA ASN A 105 14.44 -5.42 33.32
C ASN A 105 13.44 -4.24 33.39
N ALA A 106 12.47 -4.28 34.30
CA ALA A 106 11.49 -3.19 34.44
C ALA A 106 12.16 -1.86 34.84
N GLU A 107 13.17 -1.92 35.71
CA GLU A 107 13.94 -0.74 36.13
C GLU A 107 14.87 -0.25 35.01
N ALA A 108 15.47 -1.17 34.26
CA ALA A 108 16.24 -0.82 33.07
C ALA A 108 15.34 -0.13 32.02
N GLU A 109 14.13 -0.65 31.77
CA GLU A 109 13.15 -0.04 30.86
C GLU A 109 12.72 1.36 31.31
N ALA A 110 12.48 1.55 32.61
CA ALA A 110 12.19 2.86 33.17
C ALA A 110 13.34 3.86 32.92
N LEU A 111 14.59 3.42 33.12
CA LEU A 111 15.77 4.25 32.86
C LEU A 111 15.96 4.55 31.37
N VAL A 112 15.73 3.57 30.48
CA VAL A 112 15.76 3.77 29.01
C VAL A 112 14.73 4.82 28.61
N ASN A 113 13.49 4.74 29.09
CA ASN A 113 12.46 5.74 28.80
C ASN A 113 12.88 7.16 29.22
N GLN A 114 13.54 7.29 30.38
CA GLN A 114 13.99 8.58 30.90
C GLN A 114 15.18 9.16 30.14
N THR A 115 16.13 8.32 29.72
CA THR A 115 17.48 8.78 29.34
C THR A 115 17.95 8.37 27.96
N PHE A 116 17.31 7.38 27.34
CA PHE A 116 17.82 6.65 26.17
C PHE A 116 16.80 6.56 25.02
N THR A 117 15.84 7.48 24.99
CA THR A 117 14.89 7.74 23.87
C THR A 117 15.37 8.95 23.04
N CYS A 118 14.72 9.26 21.92
CA CYS A 118 15.01 10.49 21.18
C CYS A 118 14.79 11.76 22.04
N LYS A 119 15.38 12.87 21.60
CA LYS A 119 15.08 14.22 22.10
C LYS A 119 13.69 14.66 21.61
N GLY A 120 12.93 15.35 22.47
CA GLY A 120 11.59 15.81 22.11
C GLY A 120 10.57 14.68 21.95
N GLY A 121 9.48 14.96 21.23
CA GLY A 121 8.33 14.06 21.11
C GLY A 121 8.44 12.93 20.08
N GLY A 122 9.58 12.81 19.37
CA GLY A 122 9.76 11.87 18.28
C GLY A 122 8.64 11.98 17.24
N SER A 123 8.03 10.84 16.89
CA SER A 123 7.02 10.75 15.84
C SER A 123 5.65 11.37 16.19
N ARG A 124 5.38 11.65 17.48
CA ARG A 124 4.04 12.02 17.99
C ARG A 124 3.46 13.32 17.44
N GLY A 125 4.31 14.25 16.99
CA GLY A 125 3.85 15.53 16.43
C GLY A 125 3.33 15.42 15.00
N GLY A 126 3.66 14.32 14.31
CA GLY A 126 3.28 14.03 12.93
C GLY A 126 3.34 15.23 11.99
N ALA A 127 2.22 15.54 11.34
CA ALA A 127 2.13 16.61 10.35
C ALA A 127 2.43 18.01 10.89
N GLN A 128 2.34 18.19 12.21
CA GLN A 128 2.55 19.46 12.90
C GLN A 128 3.93 19.56 13.56
N GLY A 129 4.64 18.44 13.72
CA GLY A 129 5.91 18.36 14.41
C GLY A 129 7.10 18.29 13.46
N PRO A 130 8.33 18.48 13.99
CA PRO A 130 9.55 18.44 13.19
C PRO A 130 9.86 17.06 12.61
N TRP A 131 9.25 16.00 13.15
CA TRP A 131 9.36 14.64 12.58
C TRP A 131 8.81 14.58 11.16
N GLY A 132 7.71 15.26 10.91
CA GLY A 132 7.05 15.26 9.61
C GLY A 132 6.06 14.14 9.39
N CYS A 133 5.41 14.19 8.24
CA CYS A 133 4.38 13.24 7.84
C CYS A 133 4.27 13.32 6.33
N TYR A 134 4.17 12.17 5.65
CA TYR A 134 3.79 12.15 4.25
C TYR A 134 2.34 12.61 4.12
N GLN A 135 2.02 13.43 3.11
CA GLN A 135 0.71 14.06 2.98
C GLN A 135 0.14 13.88 1.58
N GLU A 136 -1.20 13.94 1.50
CA GLU A 136 -1.90 14.16 0.25
C GLU A 136 -1.50 15.51 -0.37
N LEU A 137 -1.27 15.51 -1.68
CA LEU A 137 -1.01 16.73 -2.44
C LEU A 137 -2.30 17.53 -2.60
N GLY A 138 -3.41 16.86 -2.90
CA GLY A 138 -4.74 17.46 -3.04
C GLY A 138 -5.69 16.58 -3.84
N ASN A 139 -6.81 17.15 -4.29
CA ASN A 139 -7.81 16.48 -5.08
C ASN A 139 -8.12 17.26 -6.37
N LEU A 140 -8.16 16.55 -7.50
CA LEU A 140 -8.78 17.03 -8.72
C LEU A 140 -10.24 16.57 -8.72
N HIS A 141 -11.17 17.53 -8.71
CA HIS A 141 -12.60 17.26 -8.81
C HIS A 141 -13.09 17.58 -10.21
N LEU A 142 -13.91 16.70 -10.79
CA LEU A 142 -14.62 16.95 -12.04
C LEU A 142 -16.12 16.87 -11.78
N ALA A 143 -16.87 17.85 -12.28
CA ALA A 143 -18.33 17.85 -12.29
C ALA A 143 -18.81 17.85 -13.73
N TRP A 144 -19.48 16.77 -14.13
CA TRP A 144 -20.00 16.58 -15.48
C TRP A 144 -21.37 17.24 -15.58
N ASP A 145 -21.62 17.98 -16.67
CA ASP A 145 -22.79 18.84 -16.95
C ASP A 145 -22.66 20.33 -16.60
N VAL A 146 -23.34 21.17 -17.39
CA VAL A 146 -23.35 22.64 -17.23
C VAL A 146 -24.19 23.03 -16.01
N GLY A 147 -23.59 23.77 -15.08
CA GLY A 147 -24.25 24.28 -13.87
C GLY A 147 -23.99 23.46 -12.61
N ILE A 148 -23.33 22.30 -12.71
CA ILE A 148 -22.85 21.55 -11.56
C ILE A 148 -21.45 22.04 -11.21
N GLU A 149 -21.30 22.65 -10.04
CA GLU A 149 -19.98 23.08 -9.56
C GLU A 149 -19.16 21.85 -9.11
N PRO A 150 -17.87 21.76 -9.47
CA PRO A 150 -16.93 20.74 -8.98
C PRO A 150 -16.48 21.15 -7.58
N LEU A 151 -17.46 21.34 -6.70
CA LEU A 151 -17.20 21.48 -5.28
C LEU A 151 -16.61 20.16 -4.79
N PRO A 152 -15.74 20.19 -3.77
CA PRO A 152 -15.45 18.98 -3.02
C PRO A 152 -16.80 18.34 -2.69
N LEU A 153 -17.01 17.07 -3.07
CA LEU A 153 -18.10 16.26 -2.54
C LEU A 153 -17.98 16.42 -1.03
N ASN A 154 -18.88 17.20 -0.43
CA ASN A 154 -18.55 17.90 0.78
C ASN A 154 -18.00 16.95 1.86
N GLU A 155 -16.67 16.91 2.02
CA GLU A 155 -16.04 16.39 3.21
C GLU A 155 -16.27 17.44 4.29
N TRP A 156 -17.50 17.48 4.79
CA TRP A 156 -17.78 18.07 6.09
C TRP A 156 -17.10 17.16 7.11
N GLN A 157 -15.79 17.30 7.28
CA GLN A 157 -15.14 16.81 8.48
C GLN A 157 -15.75 17.59 9.63
N CYS A 158 -16.74 17.00 10.30
CA CYS A 158 -17.18 17.49 11.59
C CYS A 158 -15.97 17.38 12.52
N THR A 159 -15.29 18.51 12.74
CA THR A 159 -14.16 18.60 13.66
C THR A 159 -14.67 18.27 15.05
N SER A 160 -14.32 17.08 15.53
CA SER A 160 -14.53 16.58 16.90
C SER A 160 -16.00 16.49 17.37
N ILE A 161 -16.41 15.27 17.69
CA ILE A 161 -17.49 15.04 18.66
C ILE A 161 -16.76 14.71 19.97
N ALA A 162 -17.05 15.47 21.04
CA ALA A 162 -16.54 15.19 22.39
C ALA A 162 -16.91 13.75 22.82
N PRO A 163 -16.23 13.16 23.83
CA PRO A 163 -16.52 11.81 24.30
C PRO A 163 -18.01 11.62 24.60
N LEU A 164 -18.55 10.51 24.10
CA LEU A 164 -19.98 10.21 23.97
C LEU A 164 -20.69 9.97 25.32
N GLU A 165 -21.91 10.48 25.49
CA GLU A 165 -22.86 10.10 26.54
C GLU A 165 -23.61 8.78 26.18
N THR A 166 -24.16 8.09 27.18
CA THR A 166 -24.75 6.73 27.12
C THR A 166 -26.12 6.61 26.42
N ASP A 167 -26.62 7.65 25.74
CA ASP A 167 -27.98 7.68 25.15
C ASP A 167 -27.94 7.79 23.60
N PRO A 168 -28.28 6.70 22.87
CA PRO A 168 -28.27 6.67 21.40
C PRO A 168 -29.24 7.64 20.72
N GLN A 169 -30.33 8.02 21.38
CA GLN A 169 -31.37 8.87 20.78
C GLN A 169 -30.95 10.35 20.83
N LYS A 170 -30.37 10.78 21.95
CA LYS A 170 -29.71 12.09 22.07
C LYS A 170 -28.50 12.20 21.14
N GLN A 171 -27.76 11.10 20.97
CA GLN A 171 -26.61 11.02 20.07
C GLN A 171 -27.01 11.24 18.60
N SER A 172 -28.10 10.60 18.14
CA SER A 172 -28.64 10.82 16.79
C SER A 172 -29.05 12.27 16.56
N GLN A 173 -29.68 12.91 17.56
CA GLN A 173 -30.10 14.31 17.48
C GLN A 173 -28.91 15.28 17.42
N GLU A 174 -27.85 15.03 18.19
CA GLU A 174 -26.65 15.87 18.20
C GLU A 174 -25.84 15.76 16.89
N VAL A 175 -25.71 14.55 16.33
CA VAL A 175 -25.12 14.36 14.99
C VAL A 175 -25.96 15.04 13.93
N SER A 176 -27.29 14.92 13.99
CA SER A 176 -28.22 15.61 13.08
C SER A 176 -27.98 17.12 13.12
N ARG A 177 -27.94 17.71 14.32
CA ARG A 177 -27.75 19.14 14.53
C ARG A 177 -26.39 19.62 14.03
N LYS A 178 -25.31 18.89 14.32
CA LYS A 178 -23.96 19.25 13.86
C LYS A 178 -23.80 19.12 12.35
N VAL A 179 -24.41 18.12 11.73
CA VAL A 179 -24.45 18.00 10.26
C VAL A 179 -25.30 19.13 9.67
N ALA A 180 -26.44 19.45 10.27
CA ALA A 180 -27.30 20.55 9.87
C ALA A 180 -26.58 21.91 9.93
N ASP A 181 -25.87 22.16 11.04
CA ASP A 181 -25.05 23.35 11.28
C ASP A 181 -23.88 23.43 10.29
N ALA A 182 -23.22 22.30 10.02
CA ALA A 182 -22.15 22.22 9.05
C ALA A 182 -22.67 22.55 7.64
N ILE A 183 -23.77 21.92 7.21
CA ILE A 183 -24.28 22.07 5.84
C ILE A 183 -25.27 23.23 5.67
N LYS A 184 -25.49 24.03 6.73
CA LYS A 184 -26.42 25.18 6.80
C LYS A 184 -27.83 24.85 6.30
N VAL A 185 -28.42 23.79 6.84
CA VAL A 185 -29.81 23.37 6.54
C VAL A 185 -30.62 23.25 7.83
N GLU A 186 -31.94 23.39 7.73
CA GLU A 186 -32.85 23.02 8.83
C GLU A 186 -33.11 21.51 8.75
N THR A 187 -32.88 20.79 9.86
CA THR A 187 -33.28 19.39 10.02
C THR A 187 -34.56 19.30 10.84
N ASP A 188 -35.52 18.51 10.38
CA ASP A 188 -36.63 18.06 11.23
C ASP A 188 -36.09 17.01 12.21
N ALA A 189 -36.22 17.27 13.52
CA ALA A 189 -35.71 16.42 14.60
C ALA A 189 -36.44 15.06 14.72
N SER A 190 -37.44 14.79 13.89
CA SER A 190 -38.15 13.50 13.79
C SER A 190 -37.39 12.40 13.01
N ALA A 191 -36.06 12.44 12.99
CA ALA A 191 -35.21 11.50 12.26
C ALA A 191 -35.36 10.05 12.74
N TRP A 192 -35.37 9.10 11.79
CA TRP A 192 -35.33 7.67 12.08
C TRP A 192 -33.88 7.16 12.00
N ALA A 193 -33.37 6.56 13.08
CA ALA A 193 -32.13 5.79 13.02
C ALA A 193 -32.44 4.36 12.56
N ASP A 194 -31.96 3.96 11.38
CA ASP A 194 -31.90 2.57 10.96
C ASP A 194 -30.50 2.02 11.34
N TYR A 195 -30.43 0.95 12.13
CA TYR A 195 -29.16 0.31 12.48
C TYR A 195 -28.81 -0.74 11.45
N LEU A 196 -27.61 -0.72 10.85
CA LEU A 196 -27.18 -1.74 9.90
C LEU A 196 -26.31 -2.78 10.62
N LEU A 197 -26.83 -3.99 10.73
CA LEU A 197 -26.07 -5.11 11.26
C LEU A 197 -24.93 -5.50 10.30
N SER A 198 -23.94 -6.21 10.81
CA SER A 198 -22.80 -6.72 10.04
C SER A 198 -23.19 -7.63 8.86
N ASP A 199 -24.44 -8.13 8.83
CA ASP A 199 -25.03 -8.91 7.75
C ASP A 199 -25.77 -8.06 6.68
N GLY A 200 -25.76 -6.73 6.82
CA GLY A 200 -26.42 -5.80 5.89
C GLY A 200 -27.93 -5.62 6.11
N LYS A 201 -28.51 -6.19 7.17
CA LYS A 201 -29.93 -5.97 7.50
C LYS A 201 -30.12 -4.71 8.34
N ALA A 202 -31.09 -3.88 7.93
CA ALA A 202 -31.53 -2.73 8.70
C ALA A 202 -32.46 -3.16 9.84
N VAL A 203 -32.18 -2.70 11.06
CA VAL A 203 -32.99 -2.91 12.27
C VAL A 203 -33.47 -1.55 12.77
N ARG A 204 -34.75 -1.44 13.14
CA ARG A 204 -35.34 -0.23 13.70
C ARG A 204 -35.46 -0.34 15.23
N GLY A 205 -35.10 0.72 15.94
CA GLY A 205 -35.33 0.86 17.40
C GLY A 205 -34.08 0.75 18.28
N ALA A 206 -34.20 1.20 19.54
CA ALA A 206 -33.11 1.27 20.50
C ALA A 206 -32.64 -0.14 20.91
N ARG A 207 -31.47 -0.55 20.43
CA ARG A 207 -30.70 -1.69 20.93
C ARG A 207 -29.32 -1.19 21.35
N GLU A 208 -28.75 -1.86 22.35
CA GLU A 208 -27.36 -1.70 22.75
C GLU A 208 -26.40 -2.13 21.61
N LEU A 209 -25.55 -1.20 21.15
CA LEU A 209 -24.61 -1.41 20.05
C LEU A 209 -23.48 -2.35 20.47
N GLN A 210 -23.18 -3.34 19.64
CA GLN A 210 -22.07 -4.28 19.85
C GLN A 210 -20.83 -3.83 19.06
N PRO A 211 -19.60 -4.16 19.51
CA PRO A 211 -18.39 -3.93 18.73
C PRO A 211 -18.48 -4.55 17.33
N GLY A 212 -18.45 -3.71 16.28
CA GLY A 212 -18.56 -4.14 14.88
C GLY A 212 -19.90 -3.79 14.21
N ASP A 213 -20.89 -3.29 14.94
CA ASP A 213 -22.14 -2.77 14.37
C ASP A 213 -21.88 -1.48 13.55
N ARG A 214 -22.48 -1.35 12.36
CA ARG A 214 -22.43 -0.12 11.55
C ARG A 214 -23.72 0.68 11.78
N VAL A 215 -23.59 1.88 12.32
CA VAL A 215 -24.74 2.78 12.49
C VAL A 215 -24.87 3.63 11.23
N VAL A 216 -26.02 3.57 10.55
CA VAL A 216 -26.30 4.41 9.39
C VAL A 216 -27.46 5.34 9.74
N LEU A 217 -27.16 6.61 9.96
CA LEU A 217 -28.18 7.60 10.29
C LEU A 217 -28.79 8.14 9.00
N ARG A 218 -30.06 7.84 8.75
CA ARG A 218 -30.80 8.42 7.62
C ARG A 218 -31.54 9.66 8.08
N HIS A 219 -31.07 10.82 7.63
CA HIS A 219 -31.74 12.09 7.93
C HIS A 219 -32.59 12.54 6.75
N ARG A 220 -33.74 13.13 7.08
CA ARG A 220 -34.54 13.89 6.12
C ARG A 220 -34.11 15.34 6.23
N VAL A 221 -33.59 15.90 5.15
CA VAL A 221 -33.15 17.29 5.08
C VAL A 221 -34.09 18.04 4.13
N THR A 222 -34.58 19.20 4.55
CA THR A 222 -35.30 20.12 3.68
C THR A 222 -34.30 21.11 3.10
N LEU A 223 -34.16 21.13 1.78
CA LEU A 223 -33.22 21.97 1.07
C LEU A 223 -33.93 23.18 0.48
N SER A 224 -33.28 24.35 0.49
CA SER A 224 -33.74 25.55 -0.23
C SER A 224 -33.70 25.33 -1.75
N ARG A 225 -34.40 26.19 -2.51
CA ARG A 225 -34.36 26.17 -3.97
C ARG A 225 -32.94 26.34 -4.50
N GLU A 226 -32.18 27.32 -4.01
CA GLU A 226 -30.78 27.52 -4.46
C GLU A 226 -29.92 26.30 -4.15
N GLN A 227 -30.17 25.63 -3.02
CA GLN A 227 -29.46 24.41 -2.64
C GLN A 227 -29.84 23.22 -3.54
N LEU A 228 -31.11 23.10 -3.94
CA LEU A 228 -31.56 22.07 -4.88
C LEU A 228 -31.02 22.28 -6.30
N GLU A 229 -30.87 23.54 -6.73
CA GLU A 229 -30.23 23.92 -8.01
C GLU A 229 -28.72 23.64 -7.97
N LEU A 230 -28.03 24.01 -6.87
CA LEU A 230 -26.60 23.74 -6.65
C LEU A 230 -26.26 22.23 -6.60
N LEU A 231 -27.22 21.42 -6.14
CA LEU A 231 -27.10 19.97 -6.04
C LEU A 231 -27.53 19.23 -7.32
N GLY A 232 -27.98 19.96 -8.36
CA GLY A 232 -28.45 19.37 -9.61
C GLY A 232 -29.77 18.59 -9.49
N VAL A 233 -30.43 18.68 -8.34
CA VAL A 233 -31.72 18.02 -8.03
C VAL A 233 -32.88 18.74 -8.70
N LEU A 234 -32.77 20.07 -8.85
CA LEU A 234 -33.76 20.94 -9.49
C LEU A 234 -33.09 21.73 -10.63
N ARG A 235 -33.64 21.66 -11.84
CA ARG A 235 -33.21 22.49 -12.99
C ARG A 235 -34.43 23.17 -13.60
N ILE A 236 -34.35 24.49 -13.79
CA ILE A 236 -35.39 25.25 -14.49
C ILE A 236 -34.79 25.67 -15.83
N ASP A 237 -35.46 25.32 -16.93
CA ASP A 237 -35.04 25.75 -18.27
C ASP A 237 -35.58 27.16 -18.56
N PRO A 238 -34.73 28.19 -18.58
CA PRO A 238 -35.16 29.57 -18.80
C PRO A 238 -35.51 29.86 -20.28
N ALA A 239 -35.17 28.96 -21.22
CA ALA A 239 -35.48 29.11 -22.64
C ALA A 239 -36.89 28.56 -23.00
N ALA A 240 -37.48 27.73 -22.12
CA ALA A 240 -38.84 27.23 -22.30
C ALA A 240 -39.86 28.33 -21.97
N ARG A 241 -40.82 28.59 -22.88
CA ARG A 241 -41.85 29.66 -22.77
C ARG A 241 -42.69 29.65 -21.49
N ASN A 242 -42.63 28.58 -20.69
CA ASN A 242 -43.39 28.41 -19.44
C ASN A 242 -42.49 28.03 -18.24
N GLY A 243 -41.16 28.18 -18.33
CA GLY A 243 -40.22 27.84 -17.25
C GLY A 243 -40.28 26.37 -16.85
N GLN A 244 -39.96 25.48 -17.80
CA GLN A 244 -40.05 24.03 -17.60
C GLN A 244 -39.14 23.57 -16.47
N VAL A 245 -39.70 22.86 -15.48
CA VAL A 245 -38.97 22.36 -14.32
C VAL A 245 -38.61 20.90 -14.53
N TYR A 246 -37.36 20.59 -14.24
CA TYR A 246 -36.83 19.24 -14.19
C TYR A 246 -36.44 18.94 -12.73
N VAL A 247 -36.90 17.81 -12.23
CA VAL A 247 -36.50 17.28 -10.92
C VAL A 247 -35.79 15.96 -11.16
N ASN A 248 -34.54 15.84 -10.70
CA ASN A 248 -33.67 14.67 -10.95
C ASN A 248 -33.61 14.29 -12.44
N GLY A 249 -33.45 15.28 -13.32
CA GLY A 249 -33.36 15.09 -14.77
C GLY A 249 -34.67 14.71 -15.49
N LYS A 250 -35.79 14.53 -14.76
CA LYS A 250 -37.11 14.26 -15.35
C LYS A 250 -37.96 15.51 -15.40
N GLU A 251 -38.68 15.70 -16.50
CA GLU A 251 -39.63 16.79 -16.66
C GLU A 251 -40.75 16.67 -15.61
N ALA A 252 -40.82 17.63 -14.69
CA ALA A 252 -41.78 17.65 -13.58
C ALA A 252 -42.99 18.54 -13.86
N GLY A 253 -42.93 19.38 -14.90
CA GLY A 253 -44.01 20.24 -15.38
C GLY A 253 -43.58 21.70 -15.57
N ALA A 254 -44.54 22.54 -15.95
CA ALA A 254 -44.34 23.98 -16.11
C ALA A 254 -44.67 24.74 -14.82
N LEU A 255 -43.99 25.87 -14.58
CA LEU A 255 -44.27 26.74 -13.43
C LEU A 255 -45.47 27.65 -13.72
N PRO A 256 -46.56 27.56 -12.95
CA PRO A 256 -47.69 28.48 -13.10
C PRO A 256 -47.24 29.92 -12.81
N GLY A 257 -47.43 30.83 -13.78
CA GLY A 257 -47.11 32.26 -13.63
C GLY A 257 -45.72 32.69 -14.10
N TRP A 258 -45.00 31.87 -14.88
CA TRP A 258 -43.68 32.22 -15.42
C TRP A 258 -43.75 33.42 -16.39
N GLN A 259 -42.98 34.47 -16.10
CA GLN A 259 -42.70 35.58 -17.02
C GLN A 259 -41.18 35.74 -17.13
N ALA A 260 -40.66 35.71 -18.36
CA ALA A 260 -39.25 35.96 -18.65
C ALA A 260 -38.91 37.45 -18.47
N SER A 261 -38.76 37.92 -17.24
CA SER A 261 -38.16 39.23 -16.96
C SER A 261 -36.84 39.03 -16.22
N GLY A 262 -35.76 39.45 -16.88
CA GLY A 262 -34.42 39.42 -16.30
C GLY A 262 -34.37 40.20 -14.98
N HIS A 263 -33.60 39.67 -14.04
CA HIS A 263 -33.35 40.14 -12.67
C HIS A 263 -34.34 39.69 -11.58
N ASP A 264 -33.87 38.67 -10.84
CA ASP A 264 -33.97 38.45 -9.39
C ASP A 264 -35.21 39.02 -8.68
N ARG A 265 -36.29 38.23 -8.70
CA ARG A 265 -37.08 37.83 -7.51
C ARG A 265 -38.26 36.99 -7.97
N PHE A 266 -38.22 35.69 -7.67
CA PHE A 266 -39.36 34.79 -7.80
C PHE A 266 -39.82 34.35 -6.41
N ALA A 267 -41.13 34.24 -6.20
CA ALA A 267 -41.77 33.82 -4.95
C ALA A 267 -42.84 32.74 -5.20
N GLY A 268 -42.50 31.69 -5.95
CA GLY A 268 -43.37 30.53 -6.18
C GLY A 268 -42.83 29.27 -5.50
N ASP A 269 -43.75 28.50 -4.92
CA ASP A 269 -43.49 27.30 -4.15
C ASP A 269 -43.33 26.07 -5.06
N VAL A 270 -42.09 25.58 -5.19
CA VAL A 270 -41.74 24.36 -5.97
C VAL A 270 -41.91 23.07 -5.17
N SER A 271 -42.28 23.15 -3.89
CA SER A 271 -42.39 21.98 -3.00
C SER A 271 -43.40 20.94 -3.49
N ARG A 272 -44.43 21.37 -4.23
CA ARG A 272 -45.45 20.48 -4.82
C ARG A 272 -44.94 19.61 -5.96
N LEU A 273 -43.80 19.95 -6.55
CA LEU A 273 -43.14 19.19 -7.61
C LEU A 273 -42.13 18.17 -7.04
N LEU A 274 -41.85 18.22 -5.74
CA LEU A 274 -40.94 17.33 -5.05
C LEU A 274 -41.72 16.19 -4.39
N VAL A 275 -41.47 14.94 -4.77
CA VAL A 275 -42.15 13.78 -4.20
C VAL A 275 -41.57 13.44 -2.81
N PRO A 276 -42.38 13.43 -1.73
CA PRO A 276 -41.93 13.01 -0.41
C PRO A 276 -41.45 11.55 -0.41
N GLY A 277 -40.19 11.31 -0.07
CA GLY A 277 -39.60 9.96 0.03
C GLY A 277 -38.64 9.57 -1.11
N GLU A 278 -38.58 10.38 -2.18
CA GLU A 278 -37.68 10.17 -3.31
C GLU A 278 -36.37 11.00 -3.25
N ASN A 279 -36.33 12.02 -2.39
CA ASN A 279 -35.23 12.98 -2.30
C ASN A 279 -34.46 12.82 -0.97
N VAL A 280 -33.89 11.63 -0.74
CA VAL A 280 -33.16 11.32 0.49
C VAL A 280 -31.67 11.59 0.29
N ILE A 281 -31.13 12.56 1.03
CA ILE A 281 -29.68 12.69 1.21
C ILE A 281 -29.27 11.64 2.25
N ALA A 282 -28.50 10.63 1.84
CA ALA A 282 -27.92 9.67 2.78
C ALA A 282 -26.64 10.26 3.39
N ILE A 283 -26.68 10.58 4.67
CA ILE A 283 -25.47 10.92 5.44
C ILE A 283 -24.87 9.62 5.98
N TYR A 284 -23.65 9.29 5.58
CA TYR A 284 -22.96 8.09 6.05
C TYR A 284 -21.99 8.46 7.18
N CYS A 285 -22.37 8.14 8.42
CA CYS A 285 -21.40 8.10 9.52
C CYS A 285 -20.76 6.72 9.55
N SER A 286 -19.43 6.62 9.49
CA SER A 286 -18.76 5.32 9.65
C SER A 286 -17.75 5.34 10.79
N ASN A 287 -17.79 4.24 11.54
CA ASN A 287 -16.86 3.77 12.56
C ASN A 287 -16.90 4.42 13.95
N TYR A 288 -17.29 3.59 14.92
CA TYR A 288 -16.95 3.73 16.33
C TYR A 288 -15.53 3.17 16.55
N ARG A 289 -14.55 3.99 16.94
CA ARG A 289 -13.35 3.53 17.67
C ARG A 289 -13.13 4.41 18.90
N ARG A 290 -12.67 3.79 19.99
CA ARG A 290 -12.41 4.34 21.34
C ARG A 290 -11.44 5.55 21.43
N GLN A 291 -11.02 6.15 20.32
CA GLN A 291 -10.02 7.23 20.28
C GLN A 291 -10.56 8.62 19.86
N GLY A 292 -11.87 8.85 19.96
CA GLY A 292 -12.41 10.21 19.99
C GLY A 292 -12.46 10.98 18.66
N GLN A 293 -12.38 10.29 17.51
CA GLN A 293 -12.66 10.89 16.20
C GLN A 293 -13.66 10.01 15.42
N LEU A 294 -14.78 10.62 15.05
CA LEU A 294 -15.81 10.07 14.16
C LEU A 294 -15.69 10.81 12.82
N PRO A 295 -15.07 10.23 11.78
CA PRO A 295 -15.18 10.79 10.44
C PRO A 295 -16.63 10.63 9.96
N VAL A 296 -17.27 11.76 9.66
CA VAL A 296 -18.59 11.80 9.02
C VAL A 296 -18.36 12.11 7.54
N SER A 297 -18.79 11.22 6.66
CA SER A 297 -18.74 11.42 5.21
C SER A 297 -20.16 11.66 4.69
N VAL A 298 -20.44 12.84 4.15
CA VAL A 298 -21.73 13.15 3.54
C VAL A 298 -21.61 12.92 2.04
N SER A 299 -22.10 11.77 1.55
CA SER A 299 -22.19 11.50 0.11
C SER A 299 -23.57 11.90 -0.40
N LEU A 300 -23.62 12.93 -1.23
CA LEU A 300 -24.81 13.28 -2.01
C LEU A 300 -24.78 12.40 -3.25
N ASP A 301 -25.67 11.41 -3.32
CA ASP A 301 -25.81 10.52 -4.47
C ASP A 301 -27.04 10.96 -5.29
N PRO A 302 -26.91 11.96 -6.19
CA PRO A 302 -27.93 12.20 -7.20
C PRO A 302 -27.90 11.01 -8.16
N ARG A 303 -28.73 9.99 -7.85
CA ARG A 303 -28.99 8.75 -8.61
C ARG A 303 -28.31 8.76 -9.99
N GLU A 304 -27.13 8.17 -10.09
CA GLU A 304 -26.37 8.12 -11.33
C GLU A 304 -27.15 7.29 -12.36
N ASP A 305 -27.72 7.95 -13.36
CA ASP A 305 -28.50 7.39 -14.46
C ASP A 305 -27.62 6.70 -15.52
N ALA A 306 -26.50 6.11 -15.09
CA ALA A 306 -25.55 5.40 -15.93
C ALA A 306 -25.96 3.94 -16.13
N GLN A 307 -25.92 3.52 -17.39
CA GLN A 307 -26.07 2.13 -17.81
C GLN A 307 -24.72 1.58 -18.25
N GLU A 308 -24.56 0.25 -18.21
CA GLU A 308 -23.37 -0.43 -18.73
C GLU A 308 -22.06 0.09 -18.10
N TYR A 309 -22.11 0.50 -16.83
CA TYR A 309 -20.95 1.03 -16.12
C TYR A 309 -19.88 -0.05 -15.91
N ARG A 310 -18.64 0.29 -16.24
CA ARG A 310 -17.44 -0.50 -15.90
C ARG A 310 -16.30 0.46 -15.55
N ARG A 311 -15.57 0.16 -14.48
CA ARG A 311 -14.23 0.71 -14.24
C ARG A 311 -13.22 -0.40 -14.10
N SER A 312 -12.01 -0.20 -14.60
CA SER A 312 -10.94 -1.20 -14.56
C SER A 312 -9.56 -0.57 -14.39
N LEU A 313 -8.60 -1.38 -13.95
CA LEU A 313 -7.18 -1.12 -13.96
C LEU A 313 -6.49 -2.33 -14.58
N ASP A 314 -5.91 -2.15 -15.76
CA ASP A 314 -5.06 -3.15 -16.41
C ASP A 314 -3.63 -3.00 -15.89
N LEU A 315 -3.17 -4.00 -15.14
CA LEU A 315 -1.86 -4.03 -14.50
C LEU A 315 -0.72 -4.17 -15.51
N ARG A 316 -0.99 -4.72 -16.70
CA ARG A 316 0.01 -4.92 -17.74
C ARG A 316 0.29 -3.64 -18.51
N THR A 317 -0.71 -2.79 -18.72
CA THR A 317 -0.56 -1.50 -19.39
C THR A 317 -0.44 -0.33 -18.40
N ALA A 318 -0.79 -0.54 -17.14
CA ALA A 318 -0.94 0.52 -16.13
C ALA A 318 -1.90 1.62 -16.57
N ILE A 319 -3.01 1.23 -17.22
CA ILE A 319 -4.08 2.13 -17.65
C ILE A 319 -5.34 1.79 -16.87
N ALA A 320 -5.90 2.80 -16.22
CA ALA A 320 -7.24 2.74 -15.65
C ALA A 320 -8.26 3.24 -16.67
N THR A 321 -9.39 2.56 -16.77
CA THR A 321 -10.46 2.89 -17.72
C THR A 321 -11.79 2.96 -17.01
N VAL A 322 -12.63 3.94 -17.37
CA VAL A 322 -14.04 4.01 -16.97
C VAL A 322 -14.88 4.15 -18.23
N THR A 323 -15.91 3.31 -18.37
CA THR A 323 -16.89 3.37 -19.46
C THR A 323 -18.30 3.32 -18.90
N TYR A 324 -19.19 4.16 -19.42
CA TYR A 324 -20.62 4.12 -19.08
C TYR A 324 -21.45 4.80 -20.15
N LYS A 325 -22.75 4.48 -20.17
CA LYS A 325 -23.73 5.10 -21.05
C LYS A 325 -24.68 5.98 -20.25
N ARG A 326 -24.80 7.26 -20.63
CA ARG A 326 -25.70 8.23 -19.98
C ARG A 326 -26.41 9.06 -21.04
N ALA A 327 -27.73 9.22 -20.91
CA ALA A 327 -28.58 9.88 -21.92
C ALA A 327 -28.36 9.37 -23.36
N GLY A 328 -28.04 8.08 -23.51
CA GLY A 328 -27.78 7.44 -24.80
C GLY A 328 -26.41 7.70 -25.42
N THR A 329 -25.53 8.46 -24.76
CA THR A 329 -24.14 8.71 -25.15
C THR A 329 -23.22 7.79 -24.34
N ILE A 330 -22.23 7.17 -24.98
CA ILE A 330 -21.18 6.39 -24.32
C ILE A 330 -20.00 7.32 -24.01
N TYR A 331 -19.61 7.35 -22.75
CA TYR A 331 -18.44 8.08 -22.25
C TYR A 331 -17.32 7.10 -21.92
N THR A 332 -16.10 7.45 -22.31
CA THR A 332 -14.89 6.70 -21.95
C THR A 332 -13.86 7.63 -21.31
N ARG A 333 -13.26 7.16 -20.22
CA ARG A 333 -12.16 7.85 -19.53
C ARG A 333 -10.98 6.90 -19.40
N GLU A 334 -9.81 7.35 -19.78
CA GLU A 334 -8.55 6.60 -19.65
C GLU A 334 -7.58 7.41 -18.80
N ALA A 335 -6.91 6.78 -17.84
CA ALA A 335 -6.00 7.44 -16.91
C ALA A 335 -4.72 6.64 -16.68
N PHE A 336 -3.57 7.31 -16.71
CA PHE A 336 -2.28 6.71 -16.36
C PHE A 336 -1.28 7.75 -15.85
N ALA A 337 -0.24 7.28 -15.17
CA ALA A 337 0.87 8.11 -14.69
C ALA A 337 2.12 7.84 -15.53
N SER A 338 2.47 8.75 -16.45
CA SER A 338 3.61 8.55 -17.36
C SER A 338 4.92 8.83 -16.62
N ALA A 339 5.79 7.83 -16.49
CA ALA A 339 7.17 8.03 -16.06
C ALA A 339 8.03 8.75 -17.12
N PRO A 340 7.97 8.41 -18.43
CA PRO A 340 8.76 9.12 -19.46
C PRO A 340 8.45 10.62 -19.61
N ASP A 341 7.19 10.99 -19.35
CA ASP A 341 6.69 12.37 -19.53
C ASP A 341 6.45 13.10 -18.22
N GLN A 342 6.57 12.42 -17.08
CA GLN A 342 6.49 13.00 -15.74
C GLN A 342 5.16 13.70 -15.42
N VAL A 343 4.06 13.23 -16.03
CA VAL A 343 2.70 13.77 -15.85
C VAL A 343 1.69 12.66 -15.62
N LEU A 344 0.61 12.94 -14.87
CA LEU A 344 -0.62 12.16 -14.94
C LEU A 344 -1.38 12.59 -16.20
N VAL A 345 -1.95 11.61 -16.89
CA VAL A 345 -2.67 11.79 -18.15
C VAL A 345 -4.08 11.27 -17.97
N PHE A 346 -5.08 12.11 -18.23
CA PHE A 346 -6.50 11.73 -18.23
C PHE A 346 -7.12 12.09 -19.58
N ARG A 347 -7.60 11.09 -20.30
CA ARG A 347 -8.29 11.27 -21.59
C ARG A 347 -9.77 11.03 -21.40
N PHE A 348 -10.59 11.95 -21.91
CA PHE A 348 -12.05 11.86 -21.90
C PHE A 348 -12.57 11.91 -23.33
N THR A 349 -13.41 10.96 -23.69
CA THR A 349 -14.06 10.86 -25.00
C THR A 349 -15.54 10.53 -24.84
N ALA A 350 -16.31 10.88 -25.87
CA ALA A 350 -17.69 10.45 -26.02
C ALA A 350 -17.92 9.91 -27.44
N ASP A 351 -18.89 9.02 -27.62
CA ASP A 351 -19.27 8.46 -28.94
C ASP A 351 -20.11 9.44 -29.80
N ARG A 352 -20.41 10.62 -29.26
CA ARG A 352 -21.09 11.71 -29.96
C ARG A 352 -20.25 12.98 -29.93
N PRO A 353 -20.21 13.76 -31.02
CA PRO A 353 -19.52 15.04 -31.03
C PRO A 353 -20.19 16.00 -30.04
N ALA A 354 -19.40 16.95 -29.54
CA ALA A 354 -19.82 18.01 -28.65
C ALA A 354 -20.52 17.55 -27.34
N ALA A 355 -20.27 16.32 -26.90
CA ALA A 355 -20.95 15.72 -25.76
C ALA A 355 -20.20 15.86 -24.42
N LEU A 356 -18.95 16.37 -24.42
CA LEU A 356 -18.16 16.57 -23.22
C LEU A 356 -18.28 18.01 -22.71
N SER A 357 -18.99 18.16 -21.59
CA SER A 357 -19.03 19.41 -20.83
C SER A 357 -18.81 19.10 -19.36
N PHE A 358 -17.83 19.75 -18.74
CA PHE A 358 -17.55 19.60 -17.32
C PHE A 358 -16.82 20.81 -16.76
N ALA A 359 -16.87 20.96 -15.44
CA ALA A 359 -16.03 21.87 -14.69
C ALA A 359 -15.01 21.07 -13.86
N ALA A 360 -13.82 21.62 -13.70
CA ALA A 360 -12.73 21.02 -12.93
C ALA A 360 -12.18 22.03 -11.91
N SER A 361 -11.90 21.54 -10.71
CA SER A 361 -11.22 22.30 -9.65
C SER A 361 -10.09 21.47 -9.03
N LEU A 362 -9.07 22.17 -8.53
CA LEU A 362 -7.96 21.57 -7.82
C LEU A 362 -7.95 22.11 -6.39
N THR A 363 -8.03 21.22 -5.40
CA THR A 363 -8.18 21.59 -4.00
C THR A 363 -7.21 20.83 -3.11
N ARG A 364 -6.97 21.34 -1.90
CA ARG A 364 -6.26 20.65 -0.83
C ARG A 364 -6.90 21.00 0.49
N LEU A 365 -6.87 20.08 1.46
CA LEU A 365 -7.53 20.27 2.76
C LEU A 365 -7.13 21.56 3.47
N THR A 366 -5.83 21.89 3.46
CA THR A 366 -5.33 23.15 4.05
C THR A 366 -4.09 23.68 3.29
N GLY A 367 -3.85 24.98 3.41
CA GLY A 367 -2.56 25.60 3.05
C GLY A 367 -2.25 25.69 1.56
N ALA A 368 -3.27 25.58 0.69
CA ALA A 368 -3.10 25.72 -0.75
C ALA A 368 -3.95 26.86 -1.33
N GLU A 369 -3.41 27.51 -2.35
CA GLU A 369 -4.10 28.50 -3.17
C GLU A 369 -4.17 28.00 -4.61
N THR A 370 -5.36 28.03 -5.20
CA THR A 370 -5.59 27.63 -6.59
C THR A 370 -6.06 28.81 -7.41
N ARG A 371 -5.44 29.02 -8.57
CA ARG A 371 -5.78 30.06 -9.54
C ARG A 371 -5.70 29.53 -10.97
N SER A 372 -6.24 30.28 -11.91
CA SER A 372 -6.16 29.98 -13.35
C SER A 372 -4.73 30.17 -13.84
N ASP A 373 -4.25 29.22 -14.62
CA ASP A 373 -2.94 29.21 -15.26
C ASP A 373 -3.12 29.33 -16.77
N GLY A 374 -3.17 30.56 -17.26
CA GLY A 374 -3.60 30.85 -18.62
C GLY A 374 -5.08 30.54 -18.86
N PRO A 375 -5.52 30.47 -20.14
CA PRO A 375 -6.94 30.30 -20.50
C PRO A 375 -7.45 28.86 -20.33
N ASN A 376 -6.56 27.87 -20.15
CA ASN A 376 -6.92 26.46 -20.18
C ASN A 376 -6.24 25.62 -19.08
N GLY A 377 -5.80 26.26 -17.99
CA GLY A 377 -5.13 25.56 -16.90
C GLY A 377 -5.48 26.07 -15.51
N LEU A 378 -5.09 25.27 -14.51
CA LEU A 378 -5.13 25.61 -13.09
C LEU A 378 -3.73 25.41 -12.50
N LEU A 379 -3.36 26.27 -11.55
CA LEU A 379 -2.16 26.16 -10.74
C LEU A 379 -2.56 26.21 -9.27
N MET A 380 -2.23 25.15 -8.53
CA MET A 380 -2.30 25.10 -7.08
C MET A 380 -0.88 25.20 -6.50
N THR A 381 -0.69 26.10 -5.54
CA THR A 381 0.57 26.29 -4.82
C THR A 381 0.34 26.23 -3.33
N GLY A 382 1.35 25.83 -2.57
CA GLY A 382 1.33 25.93 -1.12
C GLY A 382 2.65 25.55 -0.48
N GLN A 383 2.64 25.47 0.84
CA GLN A 383 3.81 25.15 1.65
C GLN A 383 3.42 24.20 2.78
N THR A 384 4.19 23.13 2.99
CA THR A 384 4.01 22.24 4.14
C THR A 384 4.54 22.91 5.42
N ARG A 385 4.24 22.31 6.58
CA ARG A 385 4.78 22.80 7.85
C ARG A 385 6.12 22.13 8.13
N SER A 386 7.11 22.90 8.59
CA SER A 386 8.38 22.34 9.07
C SER A 386 8.27 21.73 10.47
N GLY A 387 7.28 22.19 11.26
CA GLY A 387 7.17 21.87 12.69
C GLY A 387 8.28 22.46 13.58
N VAL A 388 9.10 23.36 13.02
CA VAL A 388 10.16 24.10 13.73
C VAL A 388 9.82 25.59 13.65
N GLU A 389 9.93 26.29 14.77
CA GLU A 389 9.72 27.74 14.84
C GLU A 389 10.67 28.48 13.88
N ASP A 390 10.15 29.50 13.20
CA ASP A 390 10.89 30.33 12.22
C ASP A 390 11.57 29.55 11.06
N LYS A 391 11.10 28.34 10.75
CA LYS A 391 11.57 27.55 9.62
C LYS A 391 10.40 27.21 8.69
N ASP A 392 10.56 27.51 7.41
CA ASP A 392 9.58 27.13 6.40
C ASP A 392 9.66 25.62 6.09
N GLY A 393 8.51 25.05 5.72
CA GLY A 393 8.43 23.69 5.18
C GLY A 393 8.65 23.68 3.67
N LEU A 394 8.37 22.54 3.03
CA LEU A 394 8.54 22.38 1.59
C LEU A 394 7.48 23.16 0.82
N THR A 395 7.89 23.90 -0.19
CA THR A 395 6.97 24.48 -1.16
C THR A 395 6.58 23.44 -2.19
N TYR A 396 5.34 23.51 -2.69
CA TYR A 396 4.84 22.61 -3.71
C TYR A 396 4.00 23.33 -4.75
N ALA A 397 3.99 22.77 -5.96
CA ALA A 397 3.13 23.21 -7.05
C ALA A 397 2.47 22.00 -7.71
N ALA A 398 1.21 22.16 -8.11
CA ALA A 398 0.48 21.22 -8.94
C ALA A 398 -0.24 22.00 -10.04
N ARG A 399 -0.08 21.57 -11.30
CA ARG A 399 -0.70 22.22 -12.47
C ARG A 399 -1.59 21.24 -13.20
N VAL A 400 -2.73 21.73 -13.66
CA VAL A 400 -3.63 21.02 -14.58
C VAL A 400 -3.67 21.79 -15.90
N ARG A 401 -3.57 21.09 -17.01
CA ARG A 401 -3.75 21.65 -18.36
C ARG A 401 -4.80 20.85 -19.12
N ALA A 402 -5.79 21.54 -19.71
CA ALA A 402 -6.72 20.96 -20.66
C ALA A 402 -6.30 21.23 -22.11
N ILE A 403 -6.21 20.15 -22.88
CA ILE A 403 -6.07 20.14 -24.34
C ILE A 403 -7.36 19.52 -24.88
N HIS A 404 -7.98 20.13 -25.88
CA HIS A 404 -9.28 19.70 -26.37
C HIS A 404 -9.36 19.63 -27.89
N ARG A 405 -10.26 18.78 -28.39
CA ARG A 405 -10.74 18.78 -29.78
C ARG A 405 -12.22 19.09 -29.77
N GLY A 406 -12.63 20.06 -30.59
CA GLY A 406 -14.00 20.59 -30.58
C GLY A 406 -14.33 21.37 -29.29
N GLY A 407 -15.44 22.09 -29.29
CA GLY A 407 -15.88 22.85 -28.11
C GLY A 407 -14.96 23.99 -27.69
N GLN A 408 -15.05 24.38 -26.42
CA GLN A 408 -14.29 25.47 -25.82
C GLN A 408 -13.80 25.09 -24.42
N VAL A 409 -12.63 25.64 -24.06
CA VAL A 409 -12.07 25.56 -22.71
C VAL A 409 -11.82 26.98 -22.21
N SER A 410 -12.17 27.24 -20.95
CA SER A 410 -11.87 28.49 -20.27
C SER A 410 -11.49 28.25 -18.81
N ALA A 411 -10.59 29.07 -18.28
CA ALA A 411 -10.19 29.04 -16.87
C ALA A 411 -10.38 30.43 -16.26
N ALA A 412 -10.99 30.49 -15.09
CA ALA A 412 -11.19 31.72 -14.34
C ALA A 412 -11.23 31.43 -12.83
N GLY A 413 -10.54 32.24 -12.02
CA GLY A 413 -10.43 31.99 -10.59
C GLY A 413 -9.79 30.63 -10.33
N ASN A 414 -10.44 29.76 -9.56
CA ASN A 414 -9.99 28.40 -9.25
C ASN A 414 -10.67 27.32 -10.11
N MET A 415 -11.29 27.71 -11.22
CA MET A 415 -12.17 26.86 -12.01
C MET A 415 -11.72 26.76 -13.47
N LEU A 416 -11.68 25.54 -13.98
CA LEU A 416 -11.52 25.22 -15.40
C LEU A 416 -12.84 24.68 -15.94
N ARG A 417 -13.32 25.20 -17.06
CA ARG A 417 -14.58 24.78 -17.69
C ARG A 417 -14.32 24.29 -19.11
N VAL A 418 -14.87 23.13 -19.42
CA VAL A 418 -14.95 22.56 -20.75
C VAL A 418 -16.40 22.59 -21.17
N HIS A 419 -16.67 23.08 -22.37
CA HIS A 419 -18.01 23.12 -22.95
C HIS A 419 -18.03 22.51 -24.34
N ALA A 420 -18.89 21.51 -24.53
CA ALA A 420 -19.24 20.91 -25.81
C ALA A 420 -18.03 20.42 -26.62
N ALA A 421 -17.07 19.76 -25.97
CA ALA A 421 -15.90 19.16 -26.62
C ALA A 421 -16.19 17.73 -27.13
N ASP A 422 -15.40 17.28 -28.11
CA ASP A 422 -15.42 15.90 -28.62
C ASP A 422 -14.46 14.99 -27.83
N GLU A 423 -13.31 15.56 -27.46
CA GLU A 423 -12.25 14.89 -26.70
C GLU A 423 -11.52 15.91 -25.85
N VAL A 424 -11.17 15.53 -24.62
CA VAL A 424 -10.32 16.33 -23.73
C VAL A 424 -9.22 15.48 -23.14
N LEU A 425 -8.01 16.01 -23.14
CA LEU A 425 -6.86 15.50 -22.42
C LEU A 425 -6.55 16.45 -21.27
N LEU A 426 -6.62 15.98 -20.03
CA LEU A 426 -6.06 16.66 -18.88
C LEU A 426 -4.67 16.11 -18.59
N LEU A 427 -3.69 17.01 -18.52
CA LEU A 427 -2.33 16.72 -18.06
C LEU A 427 -2.15 17.32 -16.68
N VAL A 428 -1.63 16.53 -15.73
CA VAL A 428 -1.35 17.01 -14.37
C VAL A 428 0.12 16.79 -14.03
N ALA A 429 0.82 17.88 -13.71
CA ALA A 429 2.19 17.87 -13.22
C ALA A 429 2.22 18.32 -11.76
N ALA A 430 3.12 17.75 -10.96
CA ALA A 430 3.35 18.19 -9.59
C ALA A 430 4.84 18.11 -9.25
N ALA A 431 5.30 18.97 -8.34
CA ALA A 431 6.67 18.95 -7.81
C ALA A 431 6.72 19.66 -6.44
N THR A 432 7.78 19.40 -5.68
CA THR A 432 8.17 20.16 -4.49
C THR A 432 9.58 20.73 -4.67
N ASP A 433 10.05 21.52 -3.70
CA ASP A 433 11.44 21.94 -3.57
C ASP A 433 12.30 21.01 -2.69
N TYR A 434 11.87 19.76 -2.48
CA TYR A 434 12.64 18.78 -1.71
C TYR A 434 14.03 18.54 -2.30
N ARG A 435 15.05 18.68 -1.45
CA ARG A 435 16.46 18.41 -1.77
C ARG A 435 17.07 17.48 -0.74
N GLY A 436 16.74 16.20 -0.85
CA GLY A 436 17.23 15.16 0.05
C GLY A 436 17.97 14.05 -0.67
N PHE A 437 17.85 12.84 -0.13
CA PHE A 437 18.68 11.70 -0.53
C PHE A 437 18.25 11.03 -1.85
N ALA A 438 16.99 11.23 -2.24
CA ALA A 438 16.39 10.68 -3.43
C ALA A 438 15.23 11.58 -3.89
N GLY A 439 14.47 11.13 -4.89
CA GLY A 439 13.41 11.94 -5.48
C GLY A 439 13.96 13.00 -6.43
N ARG A 440 13.06 13.68 -7.12
CA ARG A 440 13.42 14.75 -8.06
C ARG A 440 14.03 15.93 -7.30
N GLN A 441 15.31 16.22 -7.59
CA GLN A 441 15.99 17.39 -7.04
C GLN A 441 15.53 18.67 -7.78
N THR A 442 14.75 19.51 -7.11
CA THR A 442 14.15 20.72 -7.71
C THR A 442 14.35 21.93 -6.80
N GLU A 443 14.64 23.09 -7.38
CA GLU A 443 14.69 24.36 -6.63
C GLU A 443 13.36 25.13 -6.71
N ASP A 444 12.76 25.16 -7.90
CA ASP A 444 11.54 25.90 -8.19
C ASP A 444 10.45 24.94 -8.70
N PRO A 445 9.51 24.51 -7.84
CA PRO A 445 8.43 23.62 -8.25
C PRO A 445 7.49 24.27 -9.28
N LEU A 446 7.40 25.61 -9.34
CA LEU A 446 6.58 26.31 -10.34
C LEU A 446 7.14 26.15 -11.74
N GLN A 447 8.45 26.29 -11.88
CA GLN A 447 9.16 26.13 -13.15
C GLN A 447 9.18 24.66 -13.57
N ALA A 448 9.51 23.74 -12.65
CA ALA A 448 9.56 22.31 -12.96
C ALA A 448 8.21 21.76 -13.45
N THR A 449 7.10 22.16 -12.82
CA THR A 449 5.76 21.75 -13.28
C THR A 449 5.35 22.38 -14.61
N ALA A 450 5.80 23.60 -14.89
CA ALA A 450 5.56 24.25 -16.18
C ALA A 450 6.32 23.55 -17.32
N ASP A 451 7.57 23.16 -17.08
CA ASP A 451 8.41 22.46 -18.06
C ASP A 451 7.90 21.05 -18.39
N ASP A 452 7.47 20.30 -17.37
CA ASP A 452 6.85 18.98 -17.56
C ASP A 452 5.60 19.07 -18.45
N LEU A 453 4.71 20.05 -18.16
CA LEU A 453 3.52 20.29 -18.99
C LEU A 453 3.90 20.74 -20.40
N ALA A 454 4.79 21.71 -20.56
CA ALA A 454 5.20 22.21 -21.87
C ALA A 454 5.86 21.13 -22.76
N LYS A 455 6.51 20.13 -22.15
CA LYS A 455 7.03 18.95 -22.85
C LYS A 455 5.91 18.00 -23.24
N ALA A 456 4.99 17.68 -22.32
CA ALA A 456 3.90 16.74 -22.55
C ALA A 456 2.84 17.28 -23.53
N GLU A 457 2.53 18.58 -23.49
CA GLU A 457 1.57 19.27 -24.37
C GLU A 457 1.92 19.14 -25.87
N LYS A 458 3.20 18.92 -26.19
CA LYS A 458 3.68 18.76 -27.58
C LYS A 458 3.38 17.39 -28.17
N LYS A 459 2.90 16.44 -27.36
CA LYS A 459 2.67 15.06 -27.77
C LYS A 459 1.16 14.77 -27.85
N PRO A 460 0.68 14.12 -28.92
CA PRO A 460 -0.68 13.60 -28.95
C PRO A 460 -0.84 12.48 -27.90
N TYR A 461 -2.08 12.23 -27.47
CA TYR A 461 -2.40 11.17 -26.50
C TYR A 461 -1.79 9.82 -26.88
N ALA A 462 -1.84 9.44 -28.17
CA ALA A 462 -1.31 8.17 -28.65
C ALA A 462 0.19 8.00 -28.35
N ASP A 463 0.98 9.08 -28.48
CA ASP A 463 2.42 9.03 -28.23
C ASP A 463 2.73 8.99 -26.72
N LEU A 464 1.97 9.74 -25.90
CA LEU A 464 2.06 9.66 -24.44
C LEU A 464 1.72 8.26 -23.94
N CYS A 465 0.63 7.67 -24.44
CA CYS A 465 0.18 6.34 -24.10
C CYS A 465 1.17 5.27 -24.54
N ALA A 466 1.67 5.34 -25.78
CA ALA A 466 2.66 4.39 -26.29
C ALA A 466 3.97 4.43 -25.47
N ALA A 467 4.47 5.64 -25.15
CA ALA A 467 5.67 5.79 -24.32
C ALA A 467 5.47 5.24 -22.90
N HIS A 468 4.34 5.55 -22.27
CA HIS A 468 3.96 5.02 -20.95
C HIS A 468 3.88 3.49 -20.94
N VAL A 469 3.13 2.90 -21.87
CA VAL A 469 2.94 1.45 -21.96
C VAL A 469 4.27 0.75 -22.23
N ALA A 470 5.11 1.29 -23.11
CA ALA A 470 6.43 0.73 -23.39
C ALA A 470 7.34 0.75 -22.14
N ASP A 471 7.37 1.87 -21.41
CA ASP A 471 8.13 2.00 -20.16
C ASP A 471 7.64 1.02 -19.10
N HIS A 472 6.34 1.02 -18.78
CA HIS A 472 5.76 0.17 -17.74
C HIS A 472 5.95 -1.32 -18.06
N ARG A 473 5.69 -1.73 -19.30
CA ARG A 473 5.85 -3.13 -19.73
C ARG A 473 7.29 -3.60 -19.70
N SER A 474 8.26 -2.70 -19.82
CA SER A 474 9.68 -3.04 -19.65
C SER A 474 10.00 -3.60 -18.26
N TYR A 475 9.17 -3.30 -17.25
CA TYR A 475 9.21 -3.89 -15.91
C TYR A 475 8.20 -5.03 -15.76
N TYR A 476 6.94 -4.79 -16.15
CA TYR A 476 5.85 -5.73 -15.90
C TYR A 476 6.02 -7.06 -16.64
N ASP A 477 6.41 -7.05 -17.92
CA ASP A 477 6.54 -8.27 -18.75
C ASP A 477 7.81 -9.10 -18.41
N ARG A 478 8.60 -8.69 -17.40
CA ARG A 478 9.81 -9.42 -16.96
C ARG A 478 9.50 -10.74 -16.27
N VAL A 479 8.30 -10.91 -15.71
CA VAL A 479 7.85 -12.12 -15.01
C VAL A 479 6.40 -12.43 -15.40
N SER A 480 6.07 -13.71 -15.47
CA SER A 480 4.71 -14.20 -15.68
C SER A 480 4.35 -15.27 -14.65
N LEU A 481 3.09 -15.27 -14.20
CA LEU A 481 2.55 -16.30 -13.32
C LEU A 481 1.15 -16.69 -13.80
N GLU A 482 0.94 -17.98 -14.00
CA GLU A 482 -0.32 -18.60 -14.39
C GLU A 482 -0.66 -19.66 -13.33
N LEU A 483 -1.84 -19.55 -12.71
CA LEU A 483 -2.33 -20.49 -11.71
C LEU A 483 -3.75 -20.92 -12.09
N ASN A 484 -4.00 -22.22 -12.17
CA ASN A 484 -5.33 -22.75 -12.46
C ASN A 484 -5.55 -24.12 -11.79
N ASP A 485 -6.81 -24.50 -11.65
CA ASP A 485 -7.21 -25.84 -11.18
C ASP A 485 -7.98 -26.63 -12.26
N GLY A 486 -8.12 -26.06 -13.46
CA GLY A 486 -8.86 -26.64 -14.59
C GLY A 486 -10.39 -26.71 -14.41
N SER A 487 -10.93 -26.32 -13.25
CA SER A 487 -12.36 -26.45 -12.94
C SER A 487 -13.23 -25.44 -13.69
N VAL A 488 -14.51 -25.76 -13.88
CA VAL A 488 -15.48 -24.82 -14.47
C VAL A 488 -15.79 -23.70 -13.48
N GLU A 489 -15.79 -24.03 -12.19
CA GLU A 489 -16.05 -23.15 -11.07
C GLU A 489 -15.01 -22.04 -10.97
N SER A 490 -13.72 -22.36 -11.04
CA SER A 490 -12.65 -21.36 -11.00
C SER A 490 -12.67 -20.44 -12.22
N ARG A 491 -12.95 -20.98 -13.43
CA ARG A 491 -13.13 -20.17 -14.64
C ARG A 491 -14.30 -19.20 -14.53
N ARG A 492 -15.41 -19.64 -13.93
CA ARG A 492 -16.56 -18.77 -13.65
C ARG A 492 -16.22 -17.69 -12.61
N ALA A 493 -15.50 -18.05 -11.55
CA ALA A 493 -15.04 -17.10 -10.55
C ALA A 493 -14.11 -16.03 -11.16
N ALA A 494 -13.14 -16.46 -11.96
CA ALA A 494 -12.18 -15.59 -12.64
C ALA A 494 -12.83 -14.53 -13.56
N ALA A 495 -14.02 -14.81 -14.09
CA ALA A 495 -14.79 -13.91 -14.94
C ALA A 495 -15.67 -12.89 -14.17
N LEU A 496 -15.73 -12.96 -12.84
CA LEU A 496 -16.51 -12.02 -12.02
C LEU A 496 -15.78 -10.68 -11.82
N PRO A 497 -16.50 -9.58 -11.50
CA PRO A 497 -15.90 -8.36 -10.99
C PRO A 497 -14.99 -8.64 -9.79
N THR A 498 -13.91 -7.88 -9.64
CA THR A 498 -12.90 -8.11 -8.59
C THR A 498 -13.49 -8.07 -7.18
N ASN A 499 -14.48 -7.21 -6.92
CA ASN A 499 -15.20 -7.17 -5.64
C ASN A 499 -15.98 -8.46 -5.36
N ASP A 500 -16.51 -9.12 -6.39
CA ASP A 500 -17.26 -10.37 -6.27
C ASP A 500 -16.32 -11.57 -6.14
N ARG A 501 -15.18 -11.55 -6.85
CA ARG A 501 -14.07 -12.51 -6.64
C ARG A 501 -13.58 -12.47 -5.20
N HIS A 502 -13.31 -11.26 -4.70
CA HIS A 502 -12.93 -11.01 -3.31
C HIS A 502 -13.99 -11.53 -2.31
N ALA A 503 -15.28 -11.25 -2.56
CA ALA A 503 -16.37 -11.73 -1.71
C ALA A 503 -16.55 -13.25 -1.75
N ALA A 504 -16.31 -13.89 -2.90
CA ALA A 504 -16.35 -15.35 -3.04
C ALA A 504 -15.17 -16.02 -2.30
N LEU A 505 -13.97 -15.45 -2.39
CA LEU A 505 -12.80 -15.92 -1.62
C LEU A 505 -13.06 -15.89 -0.11
N ALA A 506 -13.66 -14.81 0.39
CA ALA A 506 -14.03 -14.67 1.80
C ALA A 506 -15.02 -15.75 2.29
N LYS A 507 -15.74 -16.40 1.36
CA LYS A 507 -16.67 -17.52 1.62
C LYS A 507 -16.03 -18.89 1.36
N GLY A 508 -14.73 -18.94 1.05
CA GLY A 508 -14.00 -20.18 0.75
C GLY A 508 -14.11 -20.64 -0.71
N GLY A 509 -14.50 -19.77 -1.64
CA GLY A 509 -14.53 -20.09 -3.08
C GLY A 509 -13.13 -20.28 -3.67
N ALA A 510 -13.00 -21.19 -4.63
CA ALA A 510 -11.75 -21.46 -5.34
C ALA A 510 -11.56 -20.48 -6.51
N ASP A 511 -10.44 -19.74 -6.50
CA ASP A 511 -10.01 -18.85 -7.58
C ASP A 511 -8.47 -18.72 -7.60
N PRO A 512 -7.74 -19.73 -8.13
CA PRO A 512 -6.28 -19.66 -8.26
C PRO A 512 -5.79 -18.44 -9.05
N ALA A 513 -6.58 -17.99 -10.03
CA ALA A 513 -6.26 -16.81 -10.83
C ALA A 513 -6.29 -15.51 -9.99
N LEU A 514 -7.02 -15.47 -8.86
CA LEU A 514 -7.01 -14.32 -7.95
C LEU A 514 -5.67 -14.21 -7.21
N ALA A 515 -5.03 -15.33 -6.88
CA ALA A 515 -3.67 -15.32 -6.34
C ALA A 515 -2.67 -14.79 -7.38
N ALA A 516 -2.79 -15.19 -8.65
CA ALA A 516 -1.97 -14.65 -9.74
C ALA A 516 -2.20 -13.14 -9.95
N LEU A 517 -3.47 -12.70 -9.91
CA LEU A 517 -3.83 -11.28 -9.96
C LEU A 517 -3.21 -10.50 -8.78
N TYR A 518 -3.27 -11.05 -7.56
CA TYR A 518 -2.70 -10.43 -6.37
C TYR A 518 -1.17 -10.31 -6.45
N PHE A 519 -0.49 -11.36 -6.94
CA PHE A 519 0.96 -11.34 -7.20
C PHE A 519 1.33 -10.23 -8.20
N ASN A 520 0.61 -10.14 -9.32
CA ASN A 520 0.83 -9.10 -10.31
C ASN A 520 0.47 -7.71 -9.79
N PHE A 521 -0.52 -7.60 -8.89
CA PHE A 521 -0.87 -6.34 -8.27
C PHE A 521 0.23 -5.83 -7.34
N GLY A 522 0.86 -6.69 -6.53
CA GLY A 522 2.03 -6.29 -5.74
C GLY A 522 3.21 -5.85 -6.60
N ARG A 523 3.47 -6.51 -7.73
CA ARG A 523 4.48 -6.07 -8.70
C ARG A 523 4.15 -4.71 -9.30
N TYR A 524 2.90 -4.52 -9.73
CA TYR A 524 2.37 -3.26 -10.24
C TYR A 524 2.54 -2.12 -9.22
N LEU A 525 2.19 -2.36 -7.96
CA LEU A 525 2.30 -1.39 -6.88
C LEU A 525 3.77 -0.96 -6.66
N LEU A 526 4.72 -1.89 -6.74
CA LEU A 526 6.15 -1.57 -6.58
C LEU A 526 6.65 -0.71 -7.76
N ILE A 527 6.30 -1.08 -9.00
CA ILE A 527 6.61 -0.27 -10.19
C ILE A 527 6.01 1.14 -10.06
N GLY A 528 4.78 1.23 -9.55
CA GLY A 528 4.06 2.50 -9.40
C GLY A 528 4.53 3.38 -8.25
N SER A 529 5.34 2.86 -7.31
CA SER A 529 5.73 3.58 -6.07
C SER A 529 7.24 3.63 -5.77
N SER A 530 8.10 2.92 -6.52
CA SER A 530 9.53 2.90 -6.25
C SER A 530 10.35 2.70 -7.53
N ARG A 531 10.49 3.75 -8.34
CA ARG A 531 11.28 3.71 -9.59
C ARG A 531 12.71 4.23 -9.35
N PRO A 532 13.71 3.82 -10.15
CA PRO A 532 15.08 4.32 -10.01
C PRO A 532 15.14 5.86 -10.00
N GLY A 533 15.84 6.42 -9.01
CA GLY A 533 15.98 7.87 -8.81
C GLY A 533 14.88 8.53 -7.97
N ASN A 534 13.77 7.85 -7.73
CA ASN A 534 12.66 8.32 -6.90
C ASN A 534 12.85 7.91 -5.42
N MET A 535 11.90 8.27 -4.56
CA MET A 535 11.84 7.88 -3.15
C MET A 535 11.43 6.40 -3.01
N PRO A 536 11.83 5.72 -1.92
CA PRO A 536 11.33 4.40 -1.65
C PRO A 536 9.85 4.41 -1.27
N ALA A 537 9.14 3.35 -1.65
CA ALA A 537 7.79 3.04 -1.20
C ALA A 537 7.70 3.06 0.34
N ASN A 538 6.88 3.97 0.87
CA ASN A 538 6.61 4.09 2.30
C ASN A 538 5.49 3.13 2.76
N LEU A 539 4.94 3.33 3.96
CA LEU A 539 3.86 2.50 4.50
C LEU A 539 2.60 2.40 3.61
N GLN A 540 2.40 3.33 2.68
CA GLN A 540 1.30 3.34 1.71
C GLN A 540 1.79 3.43 0.25
N GLY A 541 3.06 3.11 0.00
CA GLY A 541 3.70 3.26 -1.30
C GLY A 541 3.96 4.73 -1.62
N ILE A 542 3.04 5.34 -2.37
CA ILE A 542 2.94 6.78 -2.61
C ILE A 542 1.49 7.28 -2.57
N TRP A 543 0.53 6.44 -2.16
CA TRP A 543 -0.89 6.78 -2.17
C TRP A 543 -1.35 7.04 -0.75
N ALA A 544 -1.58 8.30 -0.40
CA ALA A 544 -2.00 8.69 0.94
C ALA A 544 -3.14 9.71 0.90
N GLU A 545 -4.05 9.64 1.87
CA GLU A 545 -5.18 10.56 2.02
C GLU A 545 -5.02 11.41 3.29
N GLY A 546 -5.25 12.71 3.18
CA GLY A 546 -5.19 13.66 4.28
C GLY A 546 -3.80 14.23 4.58
N ILE A 547 -3.77 15.13 5.57
CA ILE A 547 -2.57 15.84 6.03
C ILE A 547 -1.82 15.04 7.10
N GLN A 548 -2.56 14.37 7.98
CA GLN A 548 -2.01 13.45 8.98
C GLN A 548 -2.33 12.02 8.55
N THR A 549 -1.32 11.30 8.11
CA THR A 549 -1.44 9.91 7.69
C THR A 549 -1.17 8.96 8.86
N PRO A 550 -1.72 7.74 8.85
CA PRO A 550 -1.48 6.73 9.87
C PRO A 550 0.02 6.45 10.01
N TRP A 551 0.54 6.48 11.25
CA TRP A 551 1.97 6.32 11.55
C TRP A 551 2.87 7.24 10.71
N ASN A 552 2.38 8.45 10.40
CA ASN A 552 3.05 9.45 9.56
C ASN A 552 3.38 8.99 8.13
N CYS A 553 2.89 7.79 7.76
CA CYS A 553 3.23 7.07 6.55
C CYS A 553 4.76 7.10 6.29
N ASP A 554 5.50 6.83 7.36
CA ASP A 554 6.97 6.88 7.39
C ASP A 554 7.62 5.58 6.91
N TYR A 555 8.89 5.36 7.28
CA TYR A 555 9.60 4.11 7.02
C TYR A 555 9.82 3.38 8.35
N HIS A 556 9.00 2.37 8.63
CA HIS A 556 9.20 1.44 9.75
C HIS A 556 10.23 0.37 9.37
N LEU A 557 11.30 0.29 10.16
CA LEU A 557 12.52 -0.49 9.97
C LEU A 557 12.56 -1.79 10.80
N ASP A 558 11.46 -2.18 11.42
CA ASP A 558 11.34 -3.40 12.22
C ASP A 558 10.43 -4.46 11.59
N ILE A 559 9.98 -4.24 10.34
CA ILE A 559 9.37 -5.21 9.43
C ILE A 559 8.89 -4.55 8.12
N ASN A 560 8.22 -3.39 8.21
CA ASN A 560 7.33 -2.93 7.13
C ASN A 560 8.09 -2.52 5.87
N VAL A 561 9.09 -1.63 5.99
CA VAL A 561 9.85 -1.21 4.81
C VAL A 561 10.64 -2.39 4.23
N GLN A 562 11.11 -3.32 5.05
CA GLN A 562 11.76 -4.52 4.55
C GLN A 562 10.78 -5.39 3.75
N MET A 563 9.57 -5.58 4.27
CA MET A 563 8.51 -6.33 3.60
C MET A 563 8.13 -5.71 2.25
N ASN A 564 8.18 -4.37 2.13
CA ASN A 564 7.91 -3.69 0.86
C ASN A 564 8.81 -4.19 -0.29
N TYR A 565 10.04 -4.61 0.02
CA TYR A 565 11.04 -4.98 -0.98
C TYR A 565 11.34 -6.48 -1.07
N TRP A 566 10.72 -7.34 -0.26
CA TRP A 566 10.84 -8.80 -0.41
C TRP A 566 10.53 -9.31 -1.83
N PRO A 567 9.51 -8.82 -2.55
CA PRO A 567 9.26 -9.28 -3.91
C PRO A 567 10.22 -8.69 -4.95
N ALA A 568 10.98 -7.63 -4.63
CA ALA A 568 11.71 -6.83 -5.63
C ALA A 568 12.64 -7.69 -6.50
N GLU A 569 13.51 -8.49 -5.89
CA GLU A 569 14.48 -9.28 -6.64
C GLU A 569 13.82 -10.47 -7.34
N VAL A 570 13.15 -11.33 -6.57
CA VAL A 570 12.55 -12.59 -7.09
C VAL A 570 11.53 -12.34 -8.21
N ALA A 571 10.81 -11.21 -8.17
CA ALA A 571 9.82 -10.83 -9.17
C ALA A 571 10.36 -9.96 -10.33
N GLY A 572 11.69 -9.90 -10.49
CA GLY A 572 12.36 -9.25 -11.63
C GLY A 572 12.39 -7.71 -11.58
N LEU A 573 12.20 -7.12 -10.41
CA LEU A 573 12.10 -5.68 -10.15
C LEU A 573 13.28 -5.13 -9.34
N GLY A 574 14.48 -5.71 -9.45
CA GLY A 574 15.68 -5.25 -8.72
C GLY A 574 16.01 -3.77 -8.92
N ASP A 575 15.68 -3.19 -10.08
CA ASP A 575 15.82 -1.74 -10.32
C ASP A 575 14.93 -0.91 -9.38
N CYS A 576 13.72 -1.41 -9.10
CA CYS A 576 12.77 -0.79 -8.16
C CYS A 576 13.21 -0.93 -6.70
N HIS A 577 14.27 -1.69 -6.41
CA HIS A 577 14.86 -1.81 -5.07
C HIS A 577 15.83 -0.65 -4.76
N THR A 578 16.36 0.00 -5.81
CA THR A 578 17.39 1.04 -5.69
C THR A 578 17.01 2.27 -4.86
N PRO A 579 15.73 2.71 -4.81
CA PRO A 579 15.34 3.78 -3.89
C PRO A 579 15.54 3.45 -2.41
N LEU A 580 15.34 2.19 -2.00
CA LEU A 580 15.63 1.77 -0.64
C LEU A 580 17.13 1.89 -0.35
N PHE A 581 17.99 1.53 -1.31
CA PHE A 581 19.44 1.63 -1.15
C PHE A 581 19.89 3.07 -0.91
N LYS A 582 19.22 4.05 -1.54
CA LYS A 582 19.47 5.48 -1.30
C LYS A 582 19.01 5.93 0.09
N LEU A 583 17.89 5.42 0.59
CA LEU A 583 17.51 5.64 1.98
C LEU A 583 18.59 5.08 2.92
N ILE A 584 19.01 3.82 2.74
CA ILE A 584 20.05 3.19 3.57
C ILE A 584 21.34 4.02 3.56
N GLU A 585 21.81 4.43 2.37
CA GLU A 585 23.00 5.27 2.21
C GLU A 585 22.88 6.58 3.00
N SER A 586 21.71 7.23 2.94
CA SER A 586 21.45 8.50 3.62
C SER A 586 21.46 8.42 5.15
N LEU A 587 21.17 7.25 5.71
CA LEU A 587 21.11 7.04 7.15
C LEU A 587 22.49 6.86 7.80
N GLN A 588 23.55 6.62 7.03
CA GLN A 588 24.88 6.36 7.59
C GLN A 588 25.43 7.53 8.40
N GLN A 589 25.39 8.75 7.85
CA GLN A 589 25.90 9.93 8.55
C GLN A 589 25.11 10.22 9.85
N PRO A 590 23.78 10.42 9.83
CA PRO A 590 23.03 10.65 11.06
C PRO A 590 23.10 9.44 11.99
N GLY A 591 23.13 8.22 11.47
CA GLY A 591 23.27 7.00 12.26
C GLY A 591 24.62 6.87 12.97
N ALA A 592 25.70 7.42 12.39
CA ALA A 592 27.00 7.51 13.06
C ALA A 592 27.00 8.55 14.18
N GLU A 593 26.26 9.65 14.01
CA GLU A 593 26.03 10.64 15.07
C GLU A 593 25.24 10.01 16.23
N THR A 594 24.20 9.22 15.93
CA THR A 594 23.45 8.43 16.92
C THR A 594 24.31 7.38 17.61
N ALA A 595 25.12 6.61 16.86
CA ALA A 595 26.02 5.61 17.41
C ALA A 595 26.97 6.21 18.46
N ARG A 596 27.52 7.40 18.17
CA ARG A 596 28.37 8.14 19.10
C ARG A 596 27.60 8.64 20.32
N ALA A 597 26.45 9.29 20.13
CA ALA A 597 25.68 9.94 21.18
C ALA A 597 25.09 8.96 22.22
N TYR A 598 24.60 7.80 21.76
CA TYR A 598 23.94 6.83 22.62
C TYR A 598 24.90 5.73 23.11
N TYR A 599 25.85 5.32 22.29
CA TYR A 599 26.63 4.10 22.55
C TYR A 599 28.14 4.32 22.68
N ARG A 600 28.65 5.53 22.35
CA ARG A 600 30.10 5.79 22.17
C ARG A 600 30.75 4.75 21.24
N ALA A 601 30.00 4.30 20.24
CA ALA A 601 30.40 3.27 19.30
C ALA A 601 30.86 3.88 17.96
N ASN A 602 31.66 3.12 17.22
CA ASN A 602 31.93 3.37 15.81
C ASN A 602 30.76 2.89 14.94
N GLY A 603 30.90 3.03 13.62
CA GLY A 603 29.88 2.58 12.68
C GLY A 603 28.65 3.48 12.65
N TRP A 604 27.50 2.91 12.26
CA TRP A 604 26.21 3.61 12.23
C TRP A 604 25.07 2.71 12.68
N VAL A 605 24.02 3.31 13.26
CA VAL A 605 22.81 2.62 13.71
C VAL A 605 21.56 3.38 13.33
N ALA A 606 20.48 2.64 13.08
CA ALA A 606 19.11 3.13 12.97
C ALA A 606 18.20 2.17 13.72
N HIS A 607 17.17 2.72 14.38
CA HIS A 607 16.25 1.99 15.25
C HIS A 607 14.96 1.63 14.48
N VAL A 608 13.78 1.70 15.10
CA VAL A 608 12.51 1.20 14.55
C VAL A 608 11.92 2.05 13.43
N ILE A 609 12.16 3.35 13.40
CA ILE A 609 11.52 4.26 12.44
C ILE A 609 12.53 5.23 11.85
N THR A 610 12.28 5.66 10.62
CA THR A 610 12.98 6.78 9.99
C THR A 610 12.05 7.57 9.07
N ASN A 611 12.53 8.70 8.58
CA ASN A 611 11.79 9.64 7.74
C ASN A 611 12.72 10.25 6.68
N VAL A 612 12.15 11.13 5.85
CA VAL A 612 12.88 11.80 4.76
C VAL A 612 13.95 12.81 5.24
N TRP A 613 14.04 13.04 6.55
CA TRP A 613 14.92 14.01 7.21
C TRP A 613 16.12 13.37 7.91
N GLY A 614 16.29 12.05 7.82
CA GLY A 614 17.45 11.33 8.34
C GLY A 614 17.36 10.97 9.83
N PHE A 615 16.16 10.69 10.34
CA PHE A 615 16.00 10.24 11.73
C PHE A 615 16.60 8.84 11.97
N THR A 616 17.48 8.72 12.96
CA THR A 616 18.14 7.44 13.31
C THR A 616 18.19 7.16 14.82
N ALA A 617 17.80 8.13 15.67
CA ALA A 617 17.76 8.00 17.13
C ALA A 617 16.78 6.89 17.58
N PRO A 618 16.87 6.40 18.84
CA PRO A 618 15.83 5.54 19.41
C PRO A 618 14.46 6.23 19.38
N GLY A 619 13.38 5.45 19.28
CA GLY A 619 12.02 6.01 19.31
C GLY A 619 11.68 6.71 20.63
N GLU A 620 10.55 7.40 20.68
CA GLU A 620 10.16 8.18 21.87
C GLU A 620 9.67 7.34 23.06
N GLN A 621 9.66 6.01 22.94
CA GLN A 621 9.35 5.07 24.03
C GLN A 621 10.22 3.82 23.90
N ALA A 622 10.68 3.30 25.03
CA ALA A 622 11.52 2.11 25.11
C ALA A 622 10.79 0.83 24.62
N ALA A 623 9.48 0.77 24.81
CA ALA A 623 8.65 -0.40 24.54
C ALA A 623 8.77 -0.94 23.11
N TRP A 624 8.98 -0.06 22.14
CA TRP A 624 9.23 -0.38 20.74
C TRP A 624 10.55 0.23 20.27
N GLY A 625 10.79 1.50 20.57
CA GLY A 625 11.90 2.30 20.05
C GLY A 625 13.30 1.90 20.51
N ALA A 626 13.43 0.99 21.48
CA ALA A 626 14.71 0.44 21.91
C ALA A 626 15.29 -0.60 20.94
N THR A 627 14.52 -1.08 19.95
CA THR A 627 15.02 -2.00 18.92
C THR A 627 16.19 -1.36 18.18
N SER A 628 17.35 -1.98 18.24
CA SER A 628 18.58 -1.41 17.65
C SER A 628 18.98 -2.04 16.31
N SER A 629 18.30 -3.10 15.88
CA SER A 629 18.65 -3.93 14.71
C SER A 629 18.18 -3.40 13.35
N GLY A 630 17.52 -2.24 13.29
CA GLY A 630 16.98 -1.66 12.04
C GLY A 630 18.05 -1.47 10.95
N SER A 631 19.19 -0.88 11.31
CA SER A 631 20.36 -0.72 10.40
C SER A 631 20.89 -2.05 9.86
N ALA A 632 20.98 -3.08 10.70
CA ALA A 632 21.48 -4.39 10.30
C ALA A 632 20.51 -5.12 9.37
N TRP A 633 19.20 -5.05 9.62
CA TRP A 633 18.21 -5.64 8.72
C TRP A 633 18.16 -4.90 7.38
N LEU A 634 18.24 -3.57 7.37
CA LEU A 634 18.39 -2.82 6.13
C LEU A 634 19.58 -3.28 5.29
N CYS A 635 20.72 -3.60 5.93
CA CYS A 635 21.89 -4.14 5.23
C CYS A 635 21.65 -5.51 4.56
N ALA A 636 20.68 -6.30 5.02
CA ALA A 636 20.29 -7.53 4.34
C ALA A 636 19.80 -7.26 2.91
N HIS A 637 19.10 -6.15 2.68
CA HIS A 637 18.62 -5.76 1.34
C HIS A 637 19.77 -5.43 0.38
N LEU A 638 20.84 -4.81 0.88
CA LEU A 638 22.04 -4.55 0.08
C LEU A 638 22.71 -5.86 -0.36
N TRP A 639 22.81 -6.82 0.56
CA TRP A 639 23.35 -8.14 0.24
C TRP A 639 22.45 -8.91 -0.73
N GLU A 640 21.13 -8.88 -0.53
CA GLU A 640 20.17 -9.58 -1.39
C GLU A 640 20.30 -9.14 -2.85
N HIS A 641 20.43 -7.83 -3.11
CA HIS A 641 20.67 -7.34 -4.46
C HIS A 641 21.93 -7.97 -5.08
N TYR A 642 23.05 -7.97 -4.35
CA TYR A 642 24.24 -8.65 -4.83
C TYR A 642 24.02 -10.16 -5.01
N ALA A 643 23.28 -10.82 -4.11
CA ALA A 643 23.01 -12.25 -4.20
C ALA A 643 22.23 -12.62 -5.47
N TYR A 644 21.29 -11.79 -5.91
CA TYR A 644 20.47 -12.01 -7.12
C TYR A 644 21.12 -11.56 -8.44
N HIS A 645 22.08 -10.63 -8.40
CA HIS A 645 22.69 -10.06 -9.61
C HIS A 645 24.16 -10.42 -9.79
N ARG A 646 24.88 -10.71 -8.71
CA ARG A 646 26.34 -10.99 -8.67
C ARG A 646 27.20 -9.86 -9.24
N ASP A 647 26.73 -8.62 -9.12
CA ASP A 647 27.46 -7.43 -9.56
C ASP A 647 28.53 -7.01 -8.53
N ARG A 648 29.80 -7.19 -8.91
CA ARG A 648 30.96 -6.85 -8.08
C ARG A 648 31.15 -5.34 -7.91
N GLU A 649 30.79 -4.51 -8.89
CA GLU A 649 30.93 -3.05 -8.78
C GLU A 649 29.89 -2.50 -7.80
N TYR A 650 28.65 -2.98 -7.90
CA TYR A 650 27.63 -2.72 -6.87
C TYR A 650 28.12 -3.13 -5.48
N LEU A 651 28.70 -4.34 -5.35
CA LEU A 651 29.18 -4.84 -4.06
C LEU A 651 30.28 -3.96 -3.45
N LYS A 652 31.17 -3.37 -4.26
CA LYS A 652 32.18 -2.41 -3.79
C LYS A 652 31.55 -1.17 -3.15
N TRP A 653 30.42 -0.69 -3.68
CA TRP A 653 29.66 0.41 -3.10
C TRP A 653 28.89 0.00 -1.84
N ALA A 654 28.24 -1.17 -1.88
CA ALA A 654 27.41 -1.65 -0.77
C ALA A 654 28.23 -2.10 0.46
N TYR A 655 29.41 -2.69 0.25
CA TYR A 655 30.20 -3.30 1.32
C TYR A 655 30.61 -2.31 2.44
N PRO A 656 31.14 -1.11 2.16
CA PRO A 656 31.43 -0.13 3.20
C PRO A 656 30.23 0.21 4.09
N ILE A 657 29.02 0.23 3.53
CA ILE A 657 27.77 0.52 4.26
C ILE A 657 27.46 -0.62 5.25
N MET A 658 27.49 -1.86 4.77
CA MET A 658 27.28 -3.05 5.60
C MET A 658 28.36 -3.17 6.68
N LYS A 659 29.63 -2.91 6.32
CA LYS A 659 30.76 -2.90 7.23
C LYS A 659 30.56 -1.89 8.37
N GLY A 660 30.10 -0.68 8.05
CA GLY A 660 29.80 0.35 9.05
C GLY A 660 28.73 -0.08 10.06
N ALA A 661 27.68 -0.78 9.61
CA ALA A 661 26.69 -1.35 10.54
C ALA A 661 27.32 -2.47 11.40
N ALA A 662 28.17 -3.31 10.81
CA ALA A 662 28.85 -4.38 11.54
C ALA A 662 29.83 -3.85 12.60
N GLU A 663 30.54 -2.76 12.32
CA GLU A 663 31.40 -2.05 13.27
C GLU A 663 30.62 -1.54 14.49
N PHE A 664 29.43 -0.98 14.28
CA PHE A 664 28.55 -0.58 15.39
C PHE A 664 28.21 -1.76 16.29
N PHE A 665 27.78 -2.89 15.72
CA PHE A 665 27.43 -4.06 16.53
C PHE A 665 28.63 -4.70 17.23
N LEU A 666 29.82 -4.66 16.63
CA LEU A 666 31.04 -5.11 17.29
C LEU A 666 31.36 -4.31 18.57
N ASP A 667 30.98 -3.04 18.64
CA ASP A 667 31.15 -2.17 19.81
C ASP A 667 29.95 -2.22 20.78
N MET A 668 28.74 -2.53 20.28
CA MET A 668 27.51 -2.62 21.06
C MET A 668 27.39 -3.92 21.87
N LEU A 669 27.97 -5.02 21.40
CA LEU A 669 27.89 -6.33 22.04
C LEU A 669 28.57 -6.34 23.43
N ILE A 670 27.92 -6.99 24.39
CA ILE A 670 28.47 -7.27 25.73
C ILE A 670 28.47 -8.78 25.99
N VAL A 671 29.32 -9.21 26.93
CA VAL A 671 29.33 -10.61 27.39
C VAL A 671 28.23 -10.81 28.42
N ASP A 672 27.35 -11.79 28.21
CA ASP A 672 26.49 -12.32 29.26
C ASP A 672 27.34 -13.18 30.22
N PRO A 673 27.52 -12.78 31.50
CA PRO A 673 28.36 -13.51 32.44
C PRO A 673 27.83 -14.89 32.80
N LYS A 674 26.54 -15.18 32.56
CA LYS A 674 25.96 -16.51 32.85
C LYS A 674 26.39 -17.55 31.82
N THR A 675 26.42 -17.18 30.55
CA THR A 675 26.62 -18.11 29.42
C THR A 675 27.95 -17.92 28.71
N GLY A 676 28.58 -16.76 28.86
CA GLY A 676 29.77 -16.34 28.10
C GLY A 676 29.46 -15.89 26.67
N TRP A 677 28.19 -15.84 26.25
CA TRP A 677 27.80 -15.39 24.92
C TRP A 677 27.87 -13.87 24.78
N LEU A 678 28.06 -13.42 23.54
CA LEU A 678 27.91 -12.02 23.16
C LEU A 678 26.45 -11.72 22.84
N VAL A 679 25.91 -10.65 23.43
CA VAL A 679 24.51 -10.22 23.30
C VAL A 679 24.39 -8.70 23.13
N THR A 680 23.33 -8.24 22.47
CA THR A 680 22.97 -6.82 22.38
C THR A 680 22.35 -6.35 23.70
N ALA A 681 22.65 -5.12 24.15
CA ALA A 681 22.01 -4.55 25.33
C ALA A 681 22.17 -3.01 25.40
N PRO A 682 21.09 -2.24 25.64
CA PRO A 682 19.67 -2.68 25.67
C PRO A 682 19.11 -2.95 24.26
N SER A 683 18.06 -3.78 24.19
CA SER A 683 17.21 -3.96 23.01
C SER A 683 15.83 -4.52 23.44
N ASN A 684 14.96 -4.87 22.52
CA ASN A 684 13.69 -5.57 22.74
C ASN A 684 13.37 -6.48 21.54
N SER A 685 12.40 -7.39 21.71
CA SER A 685 11.78 -8.08 20.55
C SER A 685 10.61 -7.22 20.08
N PRO A 686 10.64 -6.61 18.89
CA PRO A 686 9.54 -5.77 18.39
C PRO A 686 8.24 -6.58 18.35
N GLU A 687 7.13 -6.12 18.91
CA GLU A 687 6.99 -5.15 20.02
C GLU A 687 6.41 -5.88 21.25
N ASN A 688 6.88 -7.11 21.47
CA ASN A 688 6.30 -8.02 22.44
C ASN A 688 6.86 -7.81 23.84
N ALA A 689 6.04 -8.14 24.84
CA ALA A 689 6.41 -8.04 26.25
C ALA A 689 6.48 -9.43 26.89
N PHE A 690 7.29 -9.54 27.92
CA PHE A 690 7.47 -10.75 28.71
C PHE A 690 7.29 -10.48 30.21
N ARG A 691 7.06 -11.57 30.95
CA ARG A 691 6.99 -11.54 32.41
C ARG A 691 8.36 -11.89 33.00
N THR A 692 8.86 -10.99 33.82
CA THR A 692 10.08 -11.17 34.62
C THR A 692 9.82 -12.10 35.81
N ALA A 693 10.89 -12.57 36.47
CA ALA A 693 10.80 -13.54 37.56
C ALA A 693 10.04 -13.04 38.80
N ASP A 694 9.98 -11.72 39.01
CA ASP A 694 9.22 -11.08 40.09
C ASP A 694 7.78 -10.71 39.67
N GLY A 695 7.36 -11.14 38.47
CA GLY A 695 6.01 -10.94 37.94
C GLY A 695 5.78 -9.62 37.21
N GLN A 696 6.78 -8.74 37.13
CA GLN A 696 6.65 -7.48 36.39
C GLN A 696 6.64 -7.70 34.86
N THR A 697 6.00 -6.80 34.13
CA THR A 697 6.02 -6.78 32.67
C THR A 697 7.18 -5.92 32.17
N ALA A 698 7.98 -6.47 31.26
CA ALA A 698 9.07 -5.76 30.60
C ALA A 698 9.13 -6.09 29.10
N ARG A 699 9.84 -5.24 28.36
CA ARG A 699 10.12 -5.36 26.92
C ARG A 699 11.62 -5.20 26.67
N VAL A 700 12.26 -4.28 27.41
CA VAL A 700 13.71 -4.09 27.32
C VAL A 700 14.45 -5.28 27.93
N CYS A 701 15.39 -5.84 27.16
CA CYS A 701 16.13 -7.05 27.48
C CYS A 701 17.55 -7.02 26.90
N MET A 702 18.29 -8.10 27.16
CA MET A 702 19.56 -8.40 26.49
C MET A 702 19.34 -9.51 25.46
N GLY A 703 19.97 -9.37 24.30
CA GLY A 703 20.05 -10.41 23.27
C GLY A 703 18.72 -11.06 22.89
N PRO A 704 17.67 -10.30 22.53
CA PRO A 704 16.47 -10.91 21.94
C PRO A 704 16.87 -11.74 20.72
N THR A 705 16.19 -12.86 20.49
CA THR A 705 16.59 -13.83 19.46
C THR A 705 16.67 -13.20 18.06
N MET A 706 15.77 -12.25 17.76
CA MET A 706 15.77 -11.52 16.50
C MET A 706 17.09 -10.78 16.24
N ASP A 707 17.60 -10.03 17.22
CA ASP A 707 18.87 -9.32 17.09
C ASP A 707 19.99 -10.32 16.78
N MET A 708 20.05 -11.42 17.53
CA MET A 708 21.13 -12.41 17.36
C MET A 708 21.09 -13.06 15.97
N GLN A 709 19.90 -13.31 15.44
CA GLN A 709 19.72 -13.82 14.07
C GLN A 709 20.15 -12.79 13.01
N ILE A 710 19.72 -11.53 13.15
CA ILE A 710 20.09 -10.43 12.25
C ILE A 710 21.61 -10.20 12.26
N LEU A 711 22.26 -10.22 13.44
CA LEU A 711 23.70 -10.04 13.54
C LEU A 711 24.48 -11.21 12.90
N ARG A 712 23.98 -12.45 13.04
CA ARG A 712 24.58 -13.61 12.36
C ARG A 712 24.49 -13.49 10.84
N GLU A 713 23.41 -12.91 10.32
CA GLU A 713 23.29 -12.60 8.90
C GLU A 713 24.21 -11.44 8.49
N LEU A 714 24.16 -10.29 9.17
CA LEU A 714 25.00 -9.13 8.85
C LEU A 714 26.48 -9.49 8.82
N PHE A 715 26.97 -10.18 9.85
CA PHE A 715 28.36 -10.61 9.92
C PHE A 715 28.68 -11.64 8.83
N GLY A 716 27.77 -12.59 8.56
CA GLY A 716 27.93 -13.55 7.46
C GLY A 716 28.01 -12.89 6.09
N ASN A 717 27.13 -11.92 5.82
CA ASN A 717 27.07 -11.18 4.56
C ASN A 717 28.31 -10.28 4.40
N CYS A 718 28.76 -9.61 5.46
CA CYS A 718 30.01 -8.85 5.45
C CYS A 718 31.23 -9.74 5.17
N MET A 719 31.29 -10.93 5.78
CA MET A 719 32.37 -11.89 5.53
C MET A 719 32.36 -12.37 4.07
N ALA A 720 31.20 -12.73 3.54
CA ALA A 720 31.05 -13.19 2.16
C ALA A 720 31.33 -12.07 1.14
N ALA A 721 30.94 -10.83 1.43
CA ALA A 721 31.25 -9.67 0.60
C ALA A 721 32.75 -9.36 0.59
N SER A 722 33.37 -9.36 1.77
CA SER A 722 34.82 -9.18 1.94
C SER A 722 35.62 -10.25 1.19
N GLU A 723 35.19 -11.52 1.25
CA GLU A 723 35.79 -12.62 0.50
C GLU A 723 35.61 -12.45 -1.02
N ALA A 724 34.39 -12.16 -1.46
CA ALA A 724 34.11 -11.92 -2.88
C ALA A 724 34.96 -10.77 -3.43
N LEU A 725 35.14 -9.69 -2.70
CA LEU A 725 35.95 -8.53 -3.10
C LEU A 725 37.46 -8.72 -2.91
N GLY A 726 37.89 -9.70 -2.12
CA GLY A 726 39.31 -9.95 -1.82
C GLY A 726 39.94 -8.91 -0.90
N ILE A 727 39.17 -8.30 0.01
CA ILE A 727 39.61 -7.21 0.91
C ILE A 727 39.35 -7.54 2.39
N ASP A 728 39.89 -6.75 3.32
CA ASP A 728 39.51 -6.76 4.75
C ASP A 728 39.63 -8.12 5.49
N ALA A 729 40.69 -8.89 5.21
CA ALA A 729 40.88 -10.23 5.80
C ALA A 729 40.86 -10.25 7.34
N ASP A 730 41.47 -9.26 8.00
CA ASP A 730 41.51 -9.18 9.47
C ASP A 730 40.13 -8.86 10.07
N PHE A 731 39.39 -7.96 9.42
CA PHE A 731 38.02 -7.64 9.82
C PHE A 731 37.11 -8.87 9.65
N ARG A 732 37.23 -9.58 8.52
CA ARG A 732 36.54 -10.86 8.28
C ARG A 732 36.86 -11.89 9.37
N ALA A 733 38.11 -11.99 9.80
CA ALA A 733 38.52 -12.89 10.88
C ALA A 733 37.95 -12.45 12.26
N ARG A 734 37.87 -11.14 12.54
CA ARG A 734 37.20 -10.60 13.74
C ARG A 734 35.72 -10.95 13.73
N LEU A 735 35.02 -10.71 12.62
CA LEU A 735 33.61 -11.05 12.46
C LEU A 735 33.36 -12.55 12.65
N ALA A 736 34.19 -13.42 12.08
CA ALA A 736 34.06 -14.86 12.24
C ALA A 736 34.13 -15.30 13.73
N ARG A 737 35.10 -14.77 14.49
CA ARG A 737 35.24 -15.05 15.92
C ARG A 737 34.05 -14.53 16.73
N THR A 738 33.63 -13.29 16.48
CA THR A 738 32.48 -12.68 17.18
C THR A 738 31.19 -13.43 16.86
N ARG A 739 30.92 -13.72 15.58
CA ARG A 739 29.72 -14.43 15.12
C ARG A 739 29.56 -15.80 15.80
N ALA A 740 30.66 -16.51 16.03
CA ALA A 740 30.65 -17.80 16.73
C ALA A 740 30.35 -17.70 18.23
N GLN A 741 30.47 -16.51 18.83
CA GLN A 741 30.18 -16.26 20.25
C GLN A 741 28.79 -15.65 20.49
N LEU A 742 28.05 -15.27 19.44
CA LEU A 742 26.69 -14.75 19.57
C LEU A 742 25.76 -15.80 20.20
N ALA A 743 24.83 -15.37 21.05
CA ALA A 743 23.86 -16.27 21.67
C ALA A 743 23.07 -17.05 20.59
N PRO A 744 23.03 -18.39 20.66
CA PRO A 744 22.38 -19.21 19.63
C PRO A 744 20.86 -19.11 19.70
N THR A 745 20.17 -19.49 18.62
CA THR A 745 18.72 -19.72 18.67
C THR A 745 18.43 -20.99 19.46
N ARG A 746 17.50 -20.91 20.42
CA ARG A 746 17.22 -21.98 21.39
C ARG A 746 15.74 -22.36 21.40
N ILE A 747 15.47 -23.57 21.87
CA ILE A 747 14.13 -24.13 22.04
C ILE A 747 13.74 -24.01 23.52
N GLY A 748 12.54 -23.47 23.77
CA GLY A 748 12.01 -23.24 25.12
C GLY A 748 11.15 -24.39 25.64
N LYS A 749 10.60 -24.21 26.85
CA LYS A 749 9.84 -25.21 27.62
C LYS A 749 8.56 -25.72 26.96
N HIS A 750 8.02 -25.00 25.97
CA HIS A 750 6.86 -25.45 25.20
C HIS A 750 7.24 -26.02 23.82
N GLY A 751 8.52 -26.24 23.55
CA GLY A 751 9.02 -26.68 22.25
C GLY A 751 9.06 -25.58 21.18
N GLN A 752 8.83 -24.32 21.55
CA GLN A 752 8.86 -23.15 20.68
C GLN A 752 10.29 -22.61 20.52
N ILE A 753 10.55 -21.82 19.47
CA ILE A 753 11.75 -20.98 19.44
C ILE A 753 11.63 -19.90 20.52
N MET A 754 12.64 -19.78 21.39
CA MET A 754 12.65 -18.77 22.45
C MET A 754 12.72 -17.36 21.82
N GLU A 755 11.86 -16.45 22.26
CA GLU A 755 11.86 -15.06 21.78
C GLU A 755 12.95 -14.20 22.45
N TRP A 756 13.30 -14.52 23.68
CA TRP A 756 14.33 -13.84 24.48
C TRP A 756 15.42 -14.83 24.93
N LEU A 757 16.53 -14.29 25.45
CA LEU A 757 17.66 -15.07 25.95
C LEU A 757 17.26 -16.05 27.08
N GLU A 758 16.36 -15.60 27.96
CA GLU A 758 15.74 -16.40 29.01
C GLU A 758 14.35 -16.89 28.54
N ASP A 759 13.90 -18.05 29.04
CA ASP A 759 12.62 -18.68 28.65
C ASP A 759 11.44 -18.06 29.41
N TYR A 760 11.28 -16.75 29.23
CA TYR A 760 10.21 -15.97 29.84
C TYR A 760 8.83 -16.36 29.31
N ASP A 761 7.82 -16.17 30.16
CA ASP A 761 6.44 -16.21 29.70
C ASP A 761 6.09 -14.93 28.92
N GLU A 762 5.52 -15.11 27.74
CA GLU A 762 5.00 -14.03 26.90
C GLU A 762 3.77 -13.40 27.55
N VAL A 763 3.66 -12.07 27.52
CA VAL A 763 2.42 -11.40 27.92
C VAL A 763 1.32 -11.61 26.88
N GLU A 764 1.70 -11.62 25.59
CA GLU A 764 0.79 -11.84 24.47
C GLU A 764 1.31 -12.99 23.59
N PRO A 765 0.95 -14.26 23.86
CA PRO A 765 1.41 -15.39 23.05
C PRO A 765 0.94 -15.36 21.59
N GLN A 766 -0.16 -14.67 21.29
CA GLN A 766 -0.69 -14.46 19.93
C GLN A 766 -0.31 -13.10 19.34
N HIS A 767 0.80 -12.51 19.80
CA HIS A 767 1.27 -11.21 19.34
C HIS A 767 1.43 -11.15 17.81
N ARG A 768 1.21 -9.97 17.23
CA ARG A 768 1.26 -9.75 15.78
C ARG A 768 2.67 -9.94 15.19
N HIS A 769 3.73 -9.59 15.92
CA HIS A 769 5.09 -9.85 15.50
C HIS A 769 5.50 -11.30 15.81
N VAL A 770 6.35 -11.84 14.93
CA VAL A 770 6.99 -13.15 15.11
C VAL A 770 8.51 -12.98 14.90
N SER A 771 9.04 -11.91 15.48
CA SER A 771 10.40 -11.37 15.33
C SER A 771 11.51 -12.41 15.49
N HIS A 772 11.37 -13.32 16.45
CA HIS A 772 12.34 -14.39 16.72
C HIS A 772 12.34 -15.53 15.68
N LEU A 773 11.49 -15.46 14.65
CA LEU A 773 11.55 -16.29 13.45
C LEU A 773 12.17 -15.57 12.25
N TYR A 774 12.82 -14.41 12.43
CA TYR A 774 13.63 -13.78 11.39
C TYR A 774 14.58 -14.77 10.69
N GLY A 775 15.18 -15.67 11.48
CA GLY A 775 16.05 -16.75 11.00
C GLY A 775 15.39 -17.73 10.03
N LEU A 776 14.06 -17.86 10.05
CA LEU A 776 13.27 -18.65 9.09
C LEU A 776 12.95 -17.86 7.81
N HIS A 777 12.53 -16.60 7.98
CA HIS A 777 12.29 -15.64 6.89
C HIS A 777 12.41 -14.19 7.39
N PRO A 778 13.18 -13.31 6.73
CA PRO A 778 13.75 -13.47 5.38
C PRO A 778 15.11 -14.16 5.28
N TYR A 779 15.82 -14.37 6.41
CA TYR A 779 17.14 -15.02 6.43
C TYR A 779 17.06 -16.52 6.07
N GLY A 780 18.10 -17.31 6.32
CA GLY A 780 18.16 -18.73 6.01
C GLY A 780 18.78 -19.58 7.12
N GLU A 781 18.73 -19.13 8.37
CA GLU A 781 19.27 -19.89 9.50
C GLU A 781 18.42 -21.12 9.82
N ILE A 782 17.09 -20.99 9.80
CA ILE A 782 16.16 -22.05 10.13
C ILE A 782 15.62 -22.63 8.82
N THR A 783 15.96 -23.87 8.53
CA THR A 783 15.45 -24.61 7.35
C THR A 783 15.06 -26.04 7.72
N PRO A 784 14.04 -26.64 7.05
CA PRO A 784 13.67 -28.02 7.28
C PRO A 784 14.82 -29.01 7.06
N GLU A 785 15.69 -28.76 6.08
CA GLU A 785 16.79 -29.68 5.76
C GLU A 785 18.05 -29.43 6.61
N GLY A 786 18.41 -28.16 6.85
CA GLY A 786 19.64 -27.79 7.54
C GLY A 786 19.54 -27.78 9.06
N THR A 787 18.37 -27.44 9.61
CA THR A 787 18.14 -27.30 11.06
C THR A 787 16.77 -27.87 11.45
N PRO A 788 16.54 -29.19 11.26
CA PRO A 788 15.21 -29.79 11.40
C PRO A 788 14.59 -29.61 12.80
N GLU A 789 15.40 -29.60 13.86
CA GLU A 789 14.92 -29.34 15.22
C GLU A 789 14.38 -27.91 15.39
N LEU A 790 15.10 -26.91 14.88
CA LEU A 790 14.65 -25.52 14.91
C LEU A 790 13.45 -25.30 13.99
N ALA A 791 13.38 -25.99 12.84
CA ALA A 791 12.21 -25.91 11.95
C ALA A 791 10.93 -26.46 12.63
N ARG A 792 11.05 -27.57 13.36
CA ARG A 792 9.93 -28.07 14.19
C ARG A 792 9.55 -27.08 15.29
N ALA A 793 10.52 -26.49 15.97
CA ALA A 793 10.24 -25.49 16.99
C ALA A 793 9.63 -24.20 16.42
N ALA A 794 10.01 -23.80 15.21
CA ALA A 794 9.41 -22.66 14.50
C ALA A 794 7.95 -22.93 14.13
N ARG A 795 7.62 -24.17 13.72
CA ARG A 795 6.23 -24.61 13.54
C ARG A 795 5.43 -24.45 14.84
N VAL A 796 5.96 -24.93 15.97
CA VAL A 796 5.32 -24.77 17.29
C VAL A 796 5.12 -23.29 17.65
N THR A 797 6.11 -22.44 17.37
CA THR A 797 5.99 -20.97 17.53
C THR A 797 4.80 -20.42 16.72
N LEU A 798 4.68 -20.78 15.44
CA LEU A 798 3.59 -20.29 14.57
C LEU A 798 2.22 -20.78 15.02
N GLU A 799 2.12 -22.05 15.42
CA GLU A 799 0.88 -22.62 15.98
C GLU A 799 0.44 -21.89 17.24
N ARG A 800 1.39 -21.52 18.12
CA ARG A 800 1.12 -20.72 19.32
C ARG A 800 0.73 -19.27 19.00
N ARG A 801 1.37 -18.65 18.01
CA ARG A 801 1.06 -17.28 17.56
C ARG A 801 -0.31 -17.19 16.87
N GLY A 802 -0.76 -18.29 16.27
CA GLY A 802 -2.03 -18.36 15.54
C GLY A 802 -2.01 -17.63 14.19
N ASP A 803 -3.03 -17.87 13.38
CA ASP A 803 -3.05 -17.39 11.99
C ASP A 803 -3.53 -15.94 11.87
N ARG A 804 -4.63 -15.59 12.53
CA ARG A 804 -5.31 -14.31 12.35
C ARG A 804 -4.51 -13.17 12.99
N SER A 805 -4.24 -12.12 12.21
CA SER A 805 -3.59 -10.91 12.71
C SER A 805 -3.81 -9.73 11.74
N THR A 806 -2.95 -8.71 11.79
CA THR A 806 -2.87 -7.62 10.82
C THR A 806 -2.45 -8.14 9.44
N GLY A 807 -2.68 -7.35 8.38
CA GLY A 807 -2.31 -7.71 7.01
C GLY A 807 -0.84 -8.13 6.85
N TRP A 808 0.10 -7.28 7.24
CA TRP A 808 1.54 -7.62 7.18
C TRP A 808 1.89 -8.86 8.02
N SER A 809 1.26 -9.08 9.17
CA SER A 809 1.56 -10.23 10.03
C SER A 809 1.12 -11.54 9.36
N MET A 810 -0.07 -11.56 8.75
CA MET A 810 -0.54 -12.71 7.97
C MET A 810 0.35 -12.94 6.74
N ALA A 811 0.80 -11.87 6.07
CA ALA A 811 1.73 -11.96 4.96
C ALA A 811 3.09 -12.57 5.38
N TRP A 812 3.66 -12.14 6.51
CA TRP A 812 4.92 -12.70 7.02
C TRP A 812 4.74 -14.17 7.43
N LYS A 813 3.62 -14.50 8.10
CA LYS A 813 3.27 -15.89 8.43
C LYS A 813 3.14 -16.76 7.19
N ALA A 814 2.55 -16.27 6.10
CA ALA A 814 2.50 -17.01 4.84
C ALA A 814 3.90 -17.34 4.30
N ASN A 815 4.86 -16.40 4.37
CA ASN A 815 6.26 -16.65 4.04
C ASN A 815 6.92 -17.68 4.98
N PHE A 816 6.65 -17.62 6.29
CA PHE A 816 7.16 -18.60 7.25
C PHE A 816 6.66 -20.02 6.94
N TRP A 817 5.37 -20.19 6.69
CA TRP A 817 4.80 -21.49 6.32
C TRP A 817 5.31 -21.99 4.97
N ALA A 818 5.55 -21.11 4.01
CA ALA A 818 6.21 -21.46 2.75
C ALA A 818 7.65 -21.97 3.00
N ARG A 819 8.42 -21.32 3.88
CA ARG A 819 9.77 -21.77 4.29
C ARG A 819 9.78 -23.07 5.09
N LEU A 820 8.69 -23.39 5.79
CA LEU A 820 8.46 -24.69 6.43
C LEU A 820 7.91 -25.76 5.47
N GLN A 821 7.80 -25.45 4.17
CA GLN A 821 7.32 -26.35 3.12
C GLN A 821 5.86 -26.79 3.32
N ASP A 822 5.06 -25.95 3.97
CA ASP A 822 3.63 -26.17 4.19
C ASP A 822 2.78 -25.26 3.28
N GLY A 823 2.68 -25.65 2.02
CA GLY A 823 2.00 -24.85 0.99
C GLY A 823 0.52 -24.62 1.28
N ASN A 824 -0.16 -25.58 1.90
CA ASN A 824 -1.58 -25.46 2.21
C ASN A 824 -1.82 -24.42 3.32
N HIS A 825 -0.97 -24.40 4.35
CA HIS A 825 -1.10 -23.41 5.43
C HIS A 825 -0.70 -22.00 4.96
N ALA A 826 0.36 -21.90 4.13
CA ALA A 826 0.74 -20.65 3.48
C ALA A 826 -0.39 -20.08 2.61
N HIS A 827 -1.02 -20.94 1.79
CA HIS A 827 -2.18 -20.56 0.98
C HIS A 827 -3.37 -20.11 1.82
N LYS A 828 -3.68 -20.81 2.92
CA LYS A 828 -4.74 -20.41 3.85
C LYS A 828 -4.54 -18.97 4.35
N LEU A 829 -3.32 -18.63 4.77
CA LEU A 829 -2.99 -17.27 5.23
C LEU A 829 -3.04 -16.24 4.12
N LEU A 830 -2.62 -16.60 2.90
CA LEU A 830 -2.78 -15.75 1.72
C LEU A 830 -4.26 -15.44 1.45
N CYS A 831 -5.15 -16.46 1.51
CA CYS A 831 -6.59 -16.25 1.35
C CYS A 831 -7.15 -15.34 2.46
N MET A 832 -6.72 -15.53 3.71
CA MET A 832 -7.13 -14.67 4.84
C MET A 832 -6.66 -13.22 4.66
N LEU A 833 -5.43 -13.02 4.18
CA LEU A 833 -4.88 -11.71 3.85
C LEU A 833 -5.70 -11.00 2.78
N ILE A 834 -5.96 -11.67 1.65
CA ILE A 834 -6.71 -11.09 0.53
C ILE A 834 -8.16 -10.78 0.98
N ALA A 835 -8.83 -11.74 1.62
CA ALA A 835 -10.22 -11.56 2.07
C ALA A 835 -10.39 -10.53 3.20
N GLY A 836 -9.32 -10.28 3.97
CA GLY A 836 -9.28 -9.23 4.99
C GLY A 836 -8.95 -7.84 4.43
N GLY A 837 -8.59 -7.74 3.14
CA GLY A 837 -8.21 -6.52 2.46
C GLY A 837 -9.38 -5.67 1.95
N GLY A 838 -9.04 -4.68 1.13
CA GLY A 838 -10.00 -3.89 0.35
C GLY A 838 -10.52 -4.65 -0.87
N GLN A 839 -11.66 -4.23 -1.39
CA GLN A 839 -12.21 -4.76 -2.65
C GLN A 839 -11.31 -4.42 -3.85
N ASN A 840 -10.51 -3.35 -3.72
CA ASN A 840 -9.40 -2.98 -4.60
C ASN A 840 -8.12 -3.82 -4.40
N LEU A 841 -8.17 -4.86 -3.58
CA LEU A 841 -7.07 -5.75 -3.20
C LEU A 841 -5.95 -5.09 -2.38
N LEU A 842 -6.09 -3.84 -1.95
CA LEU A 842 -5.13 -3.22 -1.04
C LEU A 842 -5.21 -3.86 0.35
N CYS A 843 -4.05 -4.16 0.92
CA CYS A 843 -3.91 -4.75 2.25
C CYS A 843 -4.47 -3.80 3.32
N GLN A 844 -5.04 -4.38 4.38
CA GLN A 844 -5.58 -3.64 5.51
C GLN A 844 -4.89 -4.08 6.79
N HIS A 845 -4.32 -3.12 7.52
CA HIS A 845 -3.91 -3.33 8.89
C HIS A 845 -5.12 -3.58 9.82
N ALA A 846 -6.25 -2.86 9.78
CA ALA A 846 -6.61 -1.57 9.15
C ALA A 846 -6.04 -0.36 9.92
N PRO A 847 -5.80 0.80 9.29
CA PRO A 847 -6.15 1.21 7.90
C PRO A 847 -5.25 0.60 6.81
N PHE A 848 -5.37 1.06 5.55
CA PHE A 848 -4.49 0.67 4.44
C PHE A 848 -3.01 0.77 4.82
N GLN A 849 -2.30 -0.35 4.65
CA GLN A 849 -0.84 -0.47 4.70
C GLN A 849 -0.40 -1.39 3.57
N ILE A 850 0.59 -0.96 2.79
CA ILE A 850 0.99 -1.62 1.54
C ILE A 850 1.88 -2.84 1.76
N ASP A 851 2.55 -2.89 2.91
CA ASP A 851 3.45 -3.97 3.32
C ASP A 851 2.88 -5.37 3.06
N GLY A 852 1.63 -5.64 3.48
CA GLY A 852 1.00 -6.93 3.25
C GLY A 852 0.77 -7.29 1.78
N ASN A 853 0.59 -6.31 0.87
CA ASN A 853 0.56 -6.60 -0.58
C ASN A 853 1.90 -7.14 -1.07
N PHE A 854 3.00 -6.50 -0.65
CA PHE A 854 4.34 -6.92 -1.01
C PHE A 854 4.73 -8.23 -0.33
N GLY A 855 4.41 -8.40 0.95
CA GLY A 855 4.65 -9.63 1.69
C GLY A 855 3.85 -10.82 1.15
N GLY A 856 2.59 -10.62 0.74
CA GLY A 856 1.79 -11.66 0.11
C GLY A 856 2.30 -12.04 -1.28
N THR A 857 2.81 -11.07 -2.04
CA THR A 857 3.50 -11.30 -3.32
C THR A 857 4.77 -12.15 -3.12
N ALA A 858 5.56 -11.82 -2.10
CA ALA A 858 6.73 -12.61 -1.71
C ALA A 858 6.33 -14.02 -1.25
N ALA A 859 5.24 -14.19 -0.51
CA ALA A 859 4.77 -15.50 -0.07
C ALA A 859 4.39 -16.40 -1.25
N ILE A 860 3.75 -15.84 -2.29
CA ILE A 860 3.43 -16.56 -3.53
C ILE A 860 4.72 -17.00 -4.22
N ALA A 861 5.73 -16.13 -4.31
CA ALA A 861 7.02 -16.49 -4.87
C ALA A 861 7.71 -17.58 -4.04
N GLU A 862 7.77 -17.45 -2.72
CA GLU A 862 8.40 -18.38 -1.77
C GLU A 862 7.69 -19.75 -1.72
N MET A 863 6.40 -19.84 -2.04
CA MET A 863 5.70 -21.12 -2.21
C MET A 863 6.15 -21.87 -3.47
N LEU A 864 6.49 -21.13 -4.53
CA LEU A 864 6.77 -21.67 -5.86
C LEU A 864 8.26 -21.83 -6.17
N LEU A 865 9.12 -20.99 -5.58
CA LEU A 865 10.56 -20.95 -5.82
C LEU A 865 11.32 -20.42 -4.59
N GLN A 866 12.32 -21.17 -4.12
CA GLN A 866 13.23 -20.73 -3.05
C GLN A 866 14.68 -20.81 -3.52
N SER A 867 15.53 -19.84 -3.16
CA SER A 867 16.94 -19.80 -3.59
C SER A 867 17.94 -19.44 -2.48
N HIS A 868 17.53 -19.56 -1.22
CA HIS A 868 18.39 -19.29 -0.07
C HIS A 868 19.29 -20.49 0.27
N ASN A 869 20.39 -20.24 1.00
CA ASN A 869 21.41 -21.23 1.38
C ASN A 869 22.09 -21.95 0.20
N GLY A 870 22.22 -21.25 -0.94
CA GLY A 870 22.90 -21.78 -2.12
C GLY A 870 22.17 -22.92 -2.83
N VAL A 871 20.87 -23.13 -2.54
CA VAL A 871 20.04 -24.17 -3.16
C VAL A 871 18.80 -23.55 -3.79
N LEU A 872 18.59 -23.83 -5.08
CA LEU A 872 17.39 -23.51 -5.83
C LEU A 872 16.36 -24.63 -5.65
N ARG A 873 15.35 -24.42 -4.82
CA ARG A 873 14.24 -25.36 -4.60
C ARG A 873 13.07 -25.02 -5.51
N LEU A 874 12.64 -26.00 -6.30
CA LEU A 874 11.50 -25.89 -7.20
C LEU A 874 10.24 -26.37 -6.50
N LEU A 875 9.17 -25.56 -6.54
CA LEU A 875 7.87 -25.88 -5.96
C LEU A 875 7.94 -26.34 -4.47
N PRO A 876 8.74 -25.67 -3.62
CA PRO A 876 9.05 -26.17 -2.27
C PRO A 876 7.82 -26.22 -1.34
N ALA A 877 6.81 -25.40 -1.59
CA ALA A 877 5.57 -25.37 -0.82
C ALA A 877 4.36 -25.16 -1.74
N LEU A 878 4.25 -25.95 -2.80
CA LEU A 878 3.13 -25.88 -3.75
C LEU A 878 1.81 -26.23 -3.04
N PRO A 879 0.81 -25.32 -2.99
CA PRO A 879 -0.48 -25.62 -2.40
C PRO A 879 -1.28 -26.60 -3.25
N HIS A 880 -2.08 -27.47 -2.62
CA HIS A 880 -3.00 -28.36 -3.34
C HIS A 880 -4.06 -27.59 -4.15
N ALA A 881 -4.34 -26.35 -3.76
CA ALA A 881 -5.26 -25.47 -4.48
C ALA A 881 -4.74 -25.05 -5.88
N TRP A 882 -3.44 -25.25 -6.17
CA TRP A 882 -2.81 -24.86 -7.43
C TRP A 882 -2.23 -26.08 -8.16
N PRO A 883 -3.05 -27.06 -8.55
CA PRO A 883 -2.55 -28.31 -9.12
C PRO A 883 -1.86 -28.11 -10.47
N THR A 884 -2.17 -27.05 -11.20
CA THR A 884 -1.58 -26.76 -12.51
C THR A 884 -1.19 -25.29 -12.59
N GLY A 885 -0.03 -25.03 -13.17
CA GLY A 885 0.43 -23.66 -13.33
C GLY A 885 1.81 -23.55 -13.94
N ARG A 886 2.22 -22.30 -14.15
CA ARG A 886 3.51 -21.96 -14.72
C ARG A 886 3.99 -20.63 -14.15
N LEU A 887 5.26 -20.60 -13.79
CA LEU A 887 5.99 -19.37 -13.52
C LEU A 887 7.06 -19.19 -14.58
N GLY A 888 7.29 -17.95 -14.98
CA GLY A 888 8.27 -17.60 -16.02
C GLY A 888 9.14 -16.43 -15.58
N LYS A 889 10.44 -16.57 -15.84
CA LYS A 889 11.50 -15.58 -15.67
C LYS A 889 11.68 -15.07 -14.24
N PHE A 890 11.32 -15.88 -13.24
CA PHE A 890 11.59 -15.54 -11.84
C PHE A 890 13.10 -15.47 -11.62
N ARG A 891 13.55 -14.56 -10.75
CA ARG A 891 14.96 -14.46 -10.38
C ARG A 891 15.27 -15.39 -9.22
N ALA A 892 16.49 -15.89 -9.18
CA ALA A 892 17.02 -16.67 -8.07
C ALA A 892 18.44 -16.20 -7.71
N ARG A 893 18.78 -16.30 -6.42
CA ARG A 893 20.14 -16.01 -5.93
C ARG A 893 21.16 -16.86 -6.68
N GLY A 894 22.36 -16.30 -6.89
CA GLY A 894 23.39 -16.83 -7.78
C GLY A 894 23.36 -16.24 -9.18
N GLY A 895 22.44 -15.31 -9.47
CA GLY A 895 22.32 -14.70 -10.80
C GLY A 895 21.53 -15.56 -11.79
N PHE A 896 20.56 -16.35 -11.30
CA PHE A 896 19.77 -17.24 -12.15
C PHE A 896 18.40 -16.64 -12.48
N GLU A 897 17.88 -17.04 -13.64
CA GLU A 897 16.50 -16.84 -14.06
C GLU A 897 15.85 -18.20 -14.29
N VAL A 898 14.62 -18.39 -13.81
CA VAL A 898 13.97 -19.69 -13.72
C VAL A 898 12.55 -19.63 -14.30
N ASP A 899 12.24 -20.59 -15.16
CA ASP A 899 10.87 -20.95 -15.54
C ASP A 899 10.53 -22.31 -14.90
N VAL A 900 9.29 -22.49 -14.43
CA VAL A 900 8.79 -23.79 -13.94
C VAL A 900 7.37 -23.99 -14.45
N ALA A 901 7.08 -25.18 -14.97
CA ALA A 901 5.74 -25.63 -15.30
C ALA A 901 5.41 -26.89 -14.48
N TRP A 902 4.19 -26.97 -13.98
CA TRP A 902 3.70 -28.13 -13.22
C TRP A 902 2.25 -28.46 -13.59
N ALA A 903 1.89 -29.73 -13.39
CA ALA A 903 0.55 -30.24 -13.62
C ALA A 903 0.27 -31.36 -12.62
N ASN A 904 -0.98 -31.47 -12.17
CA ASN A 904 -1.40 -32.43 -11.14
C ASN A 904 -0.53 -32.40 -9.86
N GLY A 905 -0.03 -31.22 -9.49
CA GLY A 905 0.85 -31.04 -8.33
C GLY A 905 2.29 -31.51 -8.53
N GLU A 906 2.69 -31.90 -9.74
CA GLU A 906 4.01 -32.41 -10.05
C GLU A 906 4.77 -31.53 -11.05
N LEU A 907 6.08 -31.43 -10.86
CA LEU A 907 6.97 -30.76 -11.81
C LEU A 907 6.82 -31.41 -13.19
N VAL A 908 6.64 -30.60 -14.22
CA VAL A 908 6.68 -31.05 -15.62
C VAL A 908 8.03 -30.71 -16.22
N ARG A 909 8.43 -29.44 -16.08
CA ARG A 909 9.68 -28.91 -16.63
C ARG A 909 10.13 -27.70 -15.82
N ALA A 910 11.43 -27.51 -15.68
CA ALA A 910 12.02 -26.24 -15.30
C ALA A 910 13.18 -25.88 -16.22
N THR A 911 13.37 -24.59 -16.44
CA THR A 911 14.42 -24.03 -17.27
C THR A 911 15.21 -23.03 -16.45
N ILE A 912 16.53 -23.23 -16.35
CA ILE A 912 17.43 -22.38 -15.55
C ILE A 912 18.41 -21.69 -16.50
N ARG A 913 18.48 -20.37 -16.41
CA ARG A 913 19.37 -19.53 -17.21
C ARG A 913 20.34 -18.78 -16.30
N ASN A 914 21.61 -18.81 -16.62
CA ASN A 914 22.61 -18.01 -15.91
C ASN A 914 22.71 -16.61 -16.52
N ARG A 915 22.33 -15.60 -15.73
CA ARG A 915 22.36 -14.17 -16.06
C ARG A 915 23.55 -13.45 -15.43
N ALA A 916 24.33 -14.10 -14.57
CA ALA A 916 25.56 -13.54 -14.02
C ALA A 916 26.65 -13.45 -15.10
N SER A 917 27.67 -12.63 -14.82
CA SER A 917 28.87 -12.49 -15.66
C SER A 917 29.81 -13.71 -15.61
N GLU A 918 29.62 -14.60 -14.63
CA GLU A 918 30.48 -15.76 -14.39
C GLU A 918 29.69 -17.07 -14.53
N SER A 919 30.36 -18.13 -15.02
CA SER A 919 29.78 -19.47 -15.01
C SER A 919 29.67 -19.98 -13.57
N GLY A 920 28.58 -20.65 -13.23
CA GLY A 920 28.31 -21.11 -11.87
C GLY A 920 27.72 -22.52 -11.81
N THR A 921 27.88 -23.16 -10.66
CA THR A 921 27.13 -24.37 -10.31
C THR A 921 25.84 -23.97 -9.62
N CYS A 922 24.70 -24.44 -10.13
CA CYS A 922 23.39 -24.27 -9.53
C CYS A 922 23.01 -25.59 -8.84
N ALA A 923 22.94 -25.60 -7.51
CA ALA A 923 22.38 -26.73 -6.78
C ALA A 923 20.85 -26.63 -6.83
N VAL A 924 20.21 -27.54 -7.56
CA VAL A 924 18.75 -27.57 -7.75
C VAL A 924 18.16 -28.70 -6.92
N GLN A 925 17.06 -28.42 -6.24
CA GLN A 925 16.33 -29.39 -5.44
C GLN A 925 14.87 -29.44 -5.88
N TYR A 926 14.34 -30.65 -6.03
CA TYR A 926 12.92 -30.91 -6.16
C TYR A 926 12.55 -32.05 -5.21
N ARG A 927 11.60 -31.80 -4.31
CA ARG A 927 11.31 -32.70 -3.18
C ARG A 927 12.61 -33.01 -2.41
N GLU A 928 12.92 -34.29 -2.17
CA GLU A 928 14.10 -34.75 -1.44
C GLU A 928 15.36 -34.90 -2.31
N VAL A 929 15.24 -34.72 -3.64
CA VAL A 929 16.34 -34.99 -4.57
C VAL A 929 17.04 -33.68 -4.94
N ARG A 930 18.36 -33.64 -4.72
CA ARG A 930 19.25 -32.54 -5.10
C ARG A 930 20.17 -32.94 -6.24
N LYS A 931 20.36 -32.03 -7.20
CA LYS A 931 21.31 -32.14 -8.32
C LYS A 931 22.13 -30.87 -8.46
N ASP A 932 23.43 -31.02 -8.71
CA ASP A 932 24.29 -29.89 -9.03
C ASP A 932 24.43 -29.76 -10.55
N LEU A 933 23.97 -28.64 -11.10
CA LEU A 933 24.00 -28.34 -12.53
C LEU A 933 25.08 -27.30 -12.83
N LYS A 934 25.93 -27.58 -13.83
CA LYS A 934 26.83 -26.55 -14.36
C LYS A 934 26.06 -25.72 -15.38
N VAL A 935 25.86 -24.43 -15.08
CA VAL A 935 25.16 -23.50 -15.96
C VAL A 935 26.14 -22.42 -16.42
N ALA A 936 26.70 -22.61 -17.61
CA ALA A 936 27.63 -21.66 -18.19
C ALA A 936 26.94 -20.30 -18.46
N GLN A 937 27.72 -19.23 -18.47
CA GLN A 937 27.20 -17.87 -18.73
C GLN A 937 26.35 -17.83 -20.01
N GLY A 938 25.16 -17.23 -19.92
CA GLY A 938 24.25 -17.08 -21.07
C GLY A 938 23.63 -18.39 -21.58
N THR A 939 23.95 -19.54 -20.98
CA THR A 939 23.36 -20.83 -21.35
C THR A 939 22.05 -21.08 -20.61
N THR A 940 21.28 -22.01 -21.16
CA THR A 940 20.01 -22.47 -20.63
C THR A 940 20.09 -23.97 -20.39
N VAL A 941 19.72 -24.43 -19.19
CA VAL A 941 19.62 -25.85 -18.86
C VAL A 941 18.15 -26.17 -18.61
N GLU A 942 17.64 -27.18 -19.29
CA GLU A 942 16.30 -27.74 -19.06
C GLU A 942 16.42 -28.96 -18.16
N ILE A 943 15.48 -29.09 -17.22
CA ILE A 943 15.30 -30.24 -16.34
C ILE A 943 13.83 -30.64 -16.31
N THR A 944 13.59 -31.93 -16.17
CA THR A 944 12.26 -32.54 -16.17
C THR A 944 12.04 -33.33 -14.89
N LEU A 945 10.84 -33.86 -14.69
CA LEU A 945 10.57 -34.78 -13.57
C LEU A 945 11.48 -36.02 -13.59
N GLU A 946 11.84 -36.51 -14.78
CA GLU A 946 12.69 -37.70 -14.94
C GLU A 946 14.08 -37.48 -14.35
N ASP A 947 14.57 -36.23 -14.37
CA ASP A 947 15.82 -35.88 -13.73
C ASP A 947 15.80 -36.08 -12.20
N PHE A 948 14.64 -36.15 -11.56
CA PHE A 948 14.53 -36.32 -10.11
C PHE A 948 14.03 -37.72 -9.71
N ARG A 949 13.80 -38.61 -10.68
CA ARG A 949 13.50 -40.03 -10.41
C ARG A 949 14.81 -40.77 -10.16
N LYS A 950 14.83 -41.58 -9.10
CA LYS A 950 15.97 -42.46 -8.75
C LYS A 950 16.10 -43.61 -9.75
#